data_AF-A0A2G7G8G0-F1
#
_entry.id   AF-A0A2G7G8G0-F1
#
_cell.length_a   1.000
_cell.length_b   1.000
_cell.length_c   1.000
_cell.angle_alpha   90.00
_cell.angle_beta   90.00
_cell.angle_gamma   90.00
#
_symmetry.space_group_name_H-M   'P 1'
#
loop_
_entity.id
_entity.type
_entity.pdbx_description
1 polymer ?
#
loop_
_entity_poly.entity_id
_entity_poly.type
_entity_poly.pdbx_seq_one_letter_code
_entity_poly.pdbx_strand_id
1 'polypeptide(L)'
;MSQESSRDYDTQSLTASVTDYPIENGRRYHKYHEGSYIYPNDEQELDRLDMQHHLIKMVNGGRLFFAPLEHPKRILDIGTGSGIWPIEMAPIFPEAEIIGTDLSPVQPNEVPENVHFLVDDATEDEWLWGPDHFDLIHTGHMSGSLPSFKELLRKALNHLKPGGYMECHEFDPKPRCDDGTMPPDDPEKFSEFALQDWCDLNVRSGQITDPPRQFRVAHRIARWMREVGFVDVQERIEKVPNNPWHTDPRMKEIGKWNETNWLEALSGWSYKPLTALGWSKPEIEVFLVDVRKSIQNRDVHTFYAIGSPAYPLPFYNETTESNESAGSSGWPGFSYTADKASLEQCLAESLKNCQTITAIKDVVRKLRIDLQQEPAYSRSIFEHLLSQSIDHKCAADELVRFLDDPNLNTWGAGNYLCTVEHFVSRGADLSKGSALLGNVTTALELGRVPEDELCQIIRFLFERVIGDTVVRQRDARILTAYFRGMWDAIGRCNIYEYENLDKETIDTWLEGLEKMDLYESFVLAKDIISATQDRYWAPLFITRFLKFSLDHETDGDYVRGLLSCFTHDEASRCIIAVTELLAPSRKQHLFEMWQDHLRRLQNIPSLVSSSSWSDLRVTASPSTSCLTQQQRIILRLWVLRTFSEYLPEGPLWRQVVRATDYPVSRLLSLYKSRVDRVNTESFLSSLVGGIHDLGIPPSGLLMLTVHLKTGKRMTKATRRTLNRLESSNVSLLDIFANGDAYRKTVPHLFSDFERLVRQINVTSPSFVENSIHIASTGDSQNVWTLIRLLRCHTPLKIALSRSWGPIPDPSEKALVRYYPEARTSECPDPHAALDMVHLIAISISSSKQLTARRAYGLIQWLYRFLVKHGAPVKPSLVRAMYHVGVVRYRREGLRLSSMQYAYILDLVEEVEGPEFLDIMVPRVGQSDSYTSQLELQ
;
A
#
# COMPACT_ATOMS: atom_id res chain seq x y z
N MET A 1 0.50 -60.93 2.11
CA MET A 1 1.29 -59.95 1.33
C MET A 1 0.77 -59.99 -0.11
N SER A 2 -0.26 -59.22 -0.37
CA SER A 2 -0.76 -58.93 -1.72
C SER A 2 -0.64 -57.42 -1.86
N GLN A 3 0.32 -57.00 -2.69
CA GLN A 3 0.51 -55.61 -3.08
C GLN A 3 -0.77 -55.13 -3.79
N GLU A 4 -1.54 -54.27 -3.15
CA GLU A 4 -2.47 -53.39 -3.87
C GLU A 4 -1.62 -52.33 -4.56
N SER A 5 -1.55 -52.43 -5.89
CA SER A 5 -1.00 -51.40 -6.75
C SER A 5 -1.79 -50.11 -6.54
N SER A 6 -1.14 -49.07 -6.04
CA SER A 6 -1.64 -47.70 -6.22
C SER A 6 -1.84 -47.50 -7.72
N ARG A 7 -3.07 -47.19 -8.14
CA ARG A 7 -3.26 -46.57 -9.45
C ARG A 7 -2.63 -45.19 -9.34
N ASP A 8 -1.41 -45.05 -9.83
CA ASP A 8 -0.87 -43.73 -10.20
C ASP A 8 -1.83 -43.15 -11.23
N TYR A 9 -2.48 -42.03 -10.89
CA TYR A 9 -3.23 -41.26 -11.88
C TYR A 9 -2.20 -40.62 -12.81
N ASP A 10 -2.30 -40.96 -14.10
CA ASP A 10 -1.34 -40.57 -15.14
C ASP A 10 -1.47 -39.05 -15.39
N THR A 11 -0.82 -38.23 -14.55
CA THR A 11 -0.84 -36.77 -14.67
C THR A 11 0.04 -36.36 -15.85
N GLN A 12 -0.59 -35.88 -16.92
CA GLN A 12 0.12 -35.35 -18.08
C GLN A 12 0.40 -33.86 -17.90
N SER A 13 1.57 -33.41 -18.36
CA SER A 13 1.89 -31.98 -18.38
C SER A 13 0.89 -31.19 -19.24
N LEU A 14 0.51 -30.00 -18.79
CA LEU A 14 -0.41 -29.11 -19.50
C LEU A 14 0.00 -28.94 -20.98
N THR A 15 -0.92 -29.25 -21.90
CA THR A 15 -0.71 -29.00 -23.32
C THR A 15 -0.99 -27.52 -23.63
N ALA A 16 -0.24 -26.94 -24.57
CA ALA A 16 -0.39 -25.53 -24.97
C ALA A 16 -1.82 -25.16 -25.45
N SER A 17 -2.64 -26.15 -25.81
CA SER A 17 -4.04 -25.99 -26.20
C SER A 17 -4.98 -25.59 -25.05
N VAL A 18 -4.63 -25.92 -23.79
CA VAL A 18 -5.46 -25.64 -22.60
C VAL A 18 -5.27 -24.19 -22.13
N THR A 19 -4.14 -23.56 -22.46
CA THR A 19 -3.78 -22.19 -22.04
C THR A 19 -4.07 -21.12 -23.10
N ASP A 20 -4.65 -21.48 -24.25
CA ASP A 20 -4.96 -20.55 -25.35
C ASP A 20 -6.32 -19.85 -25.13
N TYR A 21 -6.44 -19.16 -24.00
CA TYR A 21 -7.68 -18.62 -23.46
C TYR A 21 -8.40 -17.64 -24.40
N PRO A 22 -9.72 -17.79 -24.63
CA PRO A 22 -10.50 -16.81 -25.40
C PRO A 22 -10.59 -15.46 -24.67
N ILE A 23 -10.58 -14.38 -25.46
CA ILE A 23 -10.82 -13.01 -24.99
C ILE A 23 -12.14 -12.52 -25.57
N GLU A 24 -13.10 -12.22 -24.71
CA GLU A 24 -14.41 -11.70 -25.08
C GLU A 24 -14.74 -10.48 -24.23
N ASN A 25 -15.35 -9.46 -24.83
CA ASN A 25 -15.68 -8.21 -24.13
C ASN A 25 -14.49 -7.56 -23.38
N GLY A 26 -13.24 -7.86 -23.77
CA GLY A 26 -12.03 -7.36 -23.13
C GLY A 26 -11.62 -8.09 -21.85
N ARG A 27 -12.22 -9.25 -21.56
CA ARG A 27 -11.88 -10.13 -20.43
C ARG A 27 -11.46 -11.51 -20.95
N ARG A 28 -10.61 -12.21 -20.19
CA ARG A 28 -10.11 -13.55 -20.53
C ARG A 28 -11.01 -14.61 -19.88
N TYR A 29 -11.31 -15.68 -20.61
CA TYR A 29 -12.15 -16.80 -20.11
C TYR A 29 -11.43 -18.14 -20.28
N HIS A 30 -11.95 -19.17 -19.62
CA HIS A 30 -11.39 -20.52 -19.68
C HIS A 30 -11.57 -21.15 -21.08
N LYS A 31 -10.74 -22.15 -21.39
CA LYS A 31 -10.75 -22.86 -22.68
C LYS A 31 -11.15 -24.33 -22.59
N TYR A 32 -10.77 -25.01 -21.51
CA TYR A 32 -11.17 -26.40 -21.28
C TYR A 32 -12.69 -26.48 -21.14
N HIS A 33 -13.38 -27.27 -21.97
CA HIS A 33 -14.85 -27.19 -22.15
C HIS A 33 -15.36 -25.75 -22.36
N GLU A 34 -14.87 -25.09 -23.41
CA GLU A 34 -15.26 -23.72 -23.80
C GLU A 34 -16.78 -23.51 -23.73
N GLY A 35 -17.20 -22.41 -23.06
CA GLY A 35 -18.62 -22.11 -22.79
C GLY A 35 -19.17 -22.68 -21.47
N SER A 36 -18.43 -23.56 -20.79
CA SER A 36 -18.89 -24.22 -19.55
C SER A 36 -18.73 -23.40 -18.27
N TYR A 37 -18.10 -22.23 -18.34
CA TYR A 37 -17.94 -21.29 -17.24
C TYR A 37 -18.04 -19.87 -17.79
N ILE A 38 -18.75 -19.02 -17.06
CA ILE A 38 -19.26 -17.73 -17.55
C ILE A 38 -18.52 -16.53 -16.97
N TYR A 39 -17.64 -16.74 -16.00
CA TYR A 39 -16.86 -15.69 -15.37
C TYR A 39 -15.41 -15.67 -15.90
N PRO A 40 -14.75 -14.51 -15.85
CA PRO A 40 -13.39 -14.39 -16.38
C PRO A 40 -12.35 -15.12 -15.52
N ASN A 41 -11.16 -15.33 -16.08
CA ASN A 41 -9.98 -15.90 -15.41
C ASN A 41 -8.70 -15.07 -15.68
N ASP A 42 -8.87 -13.78 -16.00
CA ASP A 42 -7.78 -12.81 -16.11
C ASP A 42 -7.23 -12.40 -14.73
N GLU A 43 -6.08 -11.73 -14.75
CA GLU A 43 -5.35 -11.31 -13.55
C GLU A 43 -6.21 -10.43 -12.63
N GLN A 44 -7.08 -9.60 -13.22
CA GLN A 44 -8.00 -8.77 -12.44
C GLN A 44 -8.99 -9.61 -11.64
N GLU A 45 -9.52 -10.70 -12.22
CA GLU A 45 -10.42 -11.59 -11.50
C GLU A 45 -9.69 -12.41 -10.42
N LEU A 46 -8.45 -12.84 -10.69
CA LEU A 46 -7.64 -13.58 -9.71
C LEU A 46 -7.31 -12.72 -8.48
N ASP A 47 -6.90 -11.46 -8.67
CA ASP A 47 -6.67 -10.52 -7.58
C ASP A 47 -7.95 -10.30 -6.74
N ARG A 48 -9.11 -10.25 -7.41
CA ARG A 48 -10.42 -10.14 -6.75
C ARG A 48 -10.79 -11.39 -5.95
N LEU A 49 -10.51 -12.59 -6.47
CA LEU A 49 -10.75 -13.85 -5.76
C LEU A 49 -9.92 -13.92 -4.46
N ASP A 50 -8.66 -13.49 -4.49
CA ASP A 50 -7.81 -13.40 -3.29
C ASP A 50 -8.36 -12.37 -2.27
N MET A 51 -8.88 -11.25 -2.75
CA MET A 51 -9.59 -10.27 -1.91
C MET A 51 -10.84 -10.86 -1.28
N GLN A 52 -11.63 -11.61 -2.05
CA GLN A 52 -12.86 -12.27 -1.58
C GLN A 52 -12.53 -13.32 -0.52
N HIS A 53 -11.48 -14.12 -0.71
CA HIS A 53 -10.98 -15.06 0.30
C HIS A 53 -10.64 -14.35 1.62
N HIS A 54 -9.95 -13.20 1.55
CA HIS A 54 -9.66 -12.40 2.73
C HIS A 54 -10.93 -11.90 3.44
N LEU A 55 -11.91 -11.40 2.67
CA LEU A 55 -13.21 -10.96 3.19
C LEU A 55 -13.93 -12.09 3.96
N ILE A 56 -13.98 -13.31 3.41
CA ILE A 56 -14.60 -14.47 4.08
C ILE A 56 -13.88 -14.77 5.40
N LYS A 57 -12.54 -14.77 5.40
CA LYS A 57 -11.77 -14.96 6.64
C LYS A 57 -12.13 -13.92 7.69
N MET A 58 -12.30 -12.64 7.31
CA MET A 58 -12.71 -11.59 8.25
C MET A 58 -14.11 -11.85 8.84
N VAL A 59 -15.06 -12.29 8.00
CA VAL A 59 -16.40 -12.67 8.45
C VAL A 59 -16.31 -13.85 9.42
N ASN A 60 -15.53 -14.87 9.09
CA ASN A 60 -15.33 -16.08 9.88
C ASN A 60 -14.39 -15.93 11.09
N GLY A 61 -13.98 -14.70 11.43
CA GLY A 61 -13.12 -14.44 12.58
C GLY A 61 -11.71 -15.01 12.45
N GLY A 62 -11.18 -15.06 11.22
CA GLY A 62 -9.86 -15.56 10.85
C GLY A 62 -9.81 -17.06 10.52
N ARG A 63 -10.92 -17.78 10.66
CA ARG A 63 -10.99 -19.23 10.40
C ARG A 63 -11.14 -19.54 8.90
N LEU A 64 -10.47 -20.60 8.45
CA LEU A 64 -10.57 -21.15 7.09
C LEU A 64 -11.64 -22.23 6.93
N PHE A 65 -11.92 -22.96 8.02
CA PHE A 65 -12.88 -24.06 8.06
C PHE A 65 -13.56 -24.17 9.43
N PHE A 66 -14.72 -24.82 9.46
CA PHE A 66 -15.52 -25.08 10.65
C PHE A 66 -15.69 -26.58 10.95
N ALA A 67 -15.47 -27.44 9.97
CA ALA A 67 -15.46 -28.90 10.17
C ALA A 67 -14.52 -29.29 11.33
N PRO A 68 -14.95 -30.18 12.24
CA PRO A 68 -14.16 -30.60 13.39
C PRO A 68 -13.08 -31.62 12.97
N LEU A 69 -12.12 -31.18 12.17
CA LEU A 69 -11.03 -32.01 11.67
C LEU A 69 -9.90 -32.12 12.71
N GLU A 70 -9.45 -33.35 12.98
CA GLU A 70 -8.30 -33.61 13.85
C GLU A 70 -7.04 -33.94 13.02
N HIS A 71 -7.08 -35.03 12.25
CA HIS A 71 -5.96 -35.52 11.44
C HIS A 71 -6.43 -35.95 10.03
N PRO A 72 -6.94 -35.02 9.21
CA PRO A 72 -7.35 -35.34 7.84
C PRO A 72 -6.13 -35.81 7.04
N LYS A 73 -6.32 -36.82 6.18
CA LYS A 73 -5.27 -37.31 5.28
C LYS A 73 -5.43 -36.77 3.87
N ARG A 74 -6.67 -36.57 3.42
CA ARG A 74 -7.00 -36.10 2.07
C ARG A 74 -8.09 -35.05 2.10
N ILE A 75 -7.79 -33.89 1.52
CA ILE A 75 -8.68 -32.74 1.43
C ILE A 75 -8.85 -32.38 -0.05
N LEU A 76 -10.08 -32.19 -0.50
CA LEU A 76 -10.41 -31.71 -1.85
C LEU A 76 -11.05 -30.33 -1.77
N ASP A 77 -10.57 -29.39 -2.57
CA ASP A 77 -11.17 -28.07 -2.78
C ASP A 77 -11.65 -27.96 -4.23
N ILE A 78 -12.96 -27.86 -4.44
CA ILE A 78 -13.58 -27.85 -5.78
C ILE A 78 -13.87 -26.42 -6.22
N GLY A 79 -13.37 -26.06 -7.41
CA GLY A 79 -13.44 -24.70 -7.93
C GLY A 79 -12.45 -23.78 -7.22
N THR A 80 -11.19 -24.21 -7.14
CA THR A 80 -10.17 -23.59 -6.29
C THR A 80 -9.75 -22.19 -6.73
N GLY A 81 -10.07 -21.77 -7.97
CA GLY A 81 -9.76 -20.44 -8.47
C GLY A 81 -8.25 -20.16 -8.43
N SER A 82 -7.82 -19.15 -7.67
CA SER A 82 -6.40 -18.83 -7.50
C SER A 82 -5.60 -19.89 -6.73
N GLY A 83 -6.26 -20.80 -6.03
CA GLY A 83 -5.63 -21.81 -5.18
C GLY A 83 -5.24 -21.31 -3.78
N ILE A 84 -5.65 -20.10 -3.40
CA ILE A 84 -5.25 -19.48 -2.12
C ILE A 84 -5.73 -20.26 -0.89
N TRP A 85 -6.94 -20.85 -0.94
CA TRP A 85 -7.49 -21.61 0.20
C TRP A 85 -6.70 -22.90 0.48
N PRO A 86 -6.41 -23.78 -0.52
CA PRO A 86 -5.53 -24.93 -0.32
C PRO A 86 -4.15 -24.57 0.20
N ILE A 87 -3.56 -23.49 -0.33
CA ILE A 87 -2.22 -23.02 0.07
C ILE A 87 -2.20 -22.59 1.54
N GLU A 88 -3.24 -21.91 2.03
CA GLU A 88 -3.32 -21.52 3.45
C GLU A 88 -3.71 -22.68 4.39
N MET A 89 -4.36 -23.72 3.88
CA MET A 89 -4.64 -24.96 4.63
C MET A 89 -3.41 -25.84 4.82
N ALA A 90 -2.46 -25.80 3.87
CA ALA A 90 -1.23 -26.60 3.88
C ALA A 90 -0.42 -26.53 5.20
N PRO A 91 -0.12 -25.36 5.79
CA PRO A 91 0.60 -25.29 7.06
C PRO A 91 -0.23 -25.75 8.27
N ILE A 92 -1.57 -25.80 8.16
CA ILE A 92 -2.45 -26.26 9.24
C ILE A 92 -2.43 -27.79 9.29
N PHE A 93 -2.44 -28.43 8.12
CA PHE A 93 -2.40 -29.89 7.98
C PHE A 93 -1.23 -30.33 7.09
N PRO A 94 0.01 -30.25 7.58
CA PRO A 94 1.20 -30.56 6.78
C PRO A 94 1.30 -32.02 6.33
N GLU A 95 0.59 -32.92 7.03
CA GLU A 95 0.54 -34.36 6.70
C GLU A 95 -0.62 -34.73 5.77
N ALA A 96 -1.54 -33.78 5.51
CA ALA A 96 -2.66 -34.00 4.60
C ALA A 96 -2.24 -33.71 3.17
N GLU A 97 -2.67 -34.56 2.24
CA GLU A 97 -2.67 -34.28 0.81
C GLU A 97 -3.86 -33.35 0.49
N ILE A 98 -3.58 -32.16 -0.02
CA ILE A 98 -4.59 -31.14 -0.33
C ILE A 98 -4.64 -30.96 -1.84
N ILE A 99 -5.78 -31.26 -2.44
CA ILE A 99 -5.99 -31.21 -3.88
C ILE A 99 -6.98 -30.08 -4.19
N GLY A 100 -6.59 -29.14 -5.04
CA GLY A 100 -7.49 -28.15 -5.62
C GLY A 100 -7.84 -28.51 -7.07
N THR A 101 -9.13 -28.50 -7.43
CA THR A 101 -9.58 -28.69 -8.82
C THR A 101 -10.19 -27.40 -9.37
N ASP A 102 -9.91 -27.11 -10.65
CA ASP A 102 -10.54 -26.01 -11.38
C ASP A 102 -10.58 -26.30 -12.88
N LEU A 103 -11.45 -25.63 -13.63
CA LEU A 103 -11.47 -25.69 -15.09
C LEU A 103 -10.27 -24.96 -15.72
N SER A 104 -9.68 -24.00 -15.01
CA SER A 104 -8.57 -23.18 -15.50
C SER A 104 -7.27 -23.45 -14.73
N PRO A 105 -6.15 -23.77 -15.41
CA PRO A 105 -4.83 -23.81 -14.78
C PRO A 105 -4.28 -22.39 -14.59
N VAL A 106 -4.77 -21.70 -13.56
CA VAL A 106 -4.41 -20.30 -13.23
C VAL A 106 -3.65 -20.17 -11.90
N GLN A 107 -3.41 -21.29 -11.23
CA GLN A 107 -2.78 -21.35 -9.93
C GLN A 107 -1.26 -21.11 -10.02
N PRO A 108 -0.59 -20.68 -8.94
CA PRO A 108 0.86 -20.47 -8.92
C PRO A 108 1.67 -21.73 -9.26
N ASN A 109 2.82 -21.55 -9.90
CA ASN A 109 3.75 -22.65 -10.19
C ASN A 109 4.54 -23.14 -8.97
N GLU A 110 4.65 -22.30 -7.92
CA GLU A 110 5.37 -22.62 -6.68
C GLU A 110 4.36 -22.71 -5.53
N VAL A 111 4.16 -23.91 -5.00
CA VAL A 111 3.15 -24.24 -3.99
C VAL A 111 3.76 -25.16 -2.91
N PRO A 112 3.18 -25.26 -1.71
CA PRO A 112 3.64 -26.22 -0.69
C PRO A 112 3.65 -27.67 -1.20
N GLU A 113 4.57 -28.51 -0.68
CA GLU A 113 4.78 -29.88 -1.18
C GLU A 113 3.55 -30.77 -1.10
N ASN A 114 2.66 -30.51 -0.13
CA ASN A 114 1.43 -31.27 0.09
C ASN A 114 0.19 -30.66 -0.61
N VAL A 115 0.39 -29.68 -1.49
CA VAL A 115 -0.68 -29.05 -2.29
C VAL A 115 -0.52 -29.42 -3.76
N HIS A 116 -1.59 -29.90 -4.37
CA HIS A 116 -1.63 -30.30 -5.77
C HIS A 116 -2.83 -29.67 -6.47
N PHE A 117 -2.62 -29.20 -7.71
CA PHE A 117 -3.67 -28.60 -8.52
C PHE A 117 -3.93 -29.43 -9.77
N LEU A 118 -5.21 -29.71 -10.04
CA LEU A 118 -5.64 -30.49 -11.19
C LEU A 118 -6.65 -29.69 -12.01
N VAL A 119 -6.51 -29.77 -13.34
CA VAL A 119 -7.55 -29.26 -14.24
C VAL A 119 -8.62 -30.35 -14.34
N ASP A 120 -9.81 -30.07 -13.81
CA ASP A 120 -10.88 -31.07 -13.70
C ASP A 120 -12.27 -30.40 -13.69
N ASP A 121 -13.26 -31.04 -14.30
CA ASP A 121 -14.65 -30.56 -14.35
C ASP A 121 -15.52 -31.35 -13.36
N ALA A 122 -15.88 -30.71 -12.25
CA ALA A 122 -16.71 -31.32 -11.21
C ALA A 122 -18.09 -31.79 -11.68
N THR A 123 -18.51 -31.38 -12.88
CA THR A 123 -19.78 -31.81 -13.49
C THR A 123 -19.69 -33.17 -14.18
N GLU A 124 -18.50 -33.68 -14.48
CA GLU A 124 -18.29 -35.01 -15.09
C GLU A 124 -18.92 -36.13 -14.26
N ASP A 125 -19.54 -37.11 -14.93
CA ASP A 125 -20.31 -38.18 -14.29
C ASP A 125 -19.46 -39.03 -13.33
N GLU A 126 -18.21 -39.30 -13.69
CA GLU A 126 -17.23 -40.02 -12.87
C GLU A 126 -16.14 -39.06 -12.43
N TRP A 127 -15.85 -39.01 -11.12
CA TRP A 127 -14.69 -38.29 -10.62
C TRP A 127 -13.44 -39.16 -10.69
N LEU A 128 -12.27 -38.51 -10.69
CA LEU A 128 -10.97 -39.18 -10.76
C LEU A 128 -10.75 -40.20 -9.62
N TRP A 129 -11.44 -40.02 -8.49
CA TRP A 129 -11.26 -40.83 -7.29
C TRP A 129 -12.37 -41.86 -7.12
N GLY A 130 -12.04 -43.00 -6.49
CA GLY A 130 -13.05 -43.97 -6.06
C GLY A 130 -13.91 -43.46 -4.88
N PRO A 131 -14.95 -44.20 -4.49
CA PRO A 131 -15.74 -43.87 -3.30
C PRO A 131 -14.88 -43.89 -2.02
N ASP A 132 -15.36 -43.23 -0.97
CA ASP A 132 -14.71 -43.17 0.35
C ASP A 132 -13.24 -42.69 0.32
N HIS A 133 -12.94 -41.64 -0.44
CA HIS A 133 -11.57 -41.19 -0.69
C HIS A 133 -11.11 -40.03 0.20
N PHE A 134 -11.98 -39.05 0.42
CA PHE A 134 -11.65 -37.77 1.07
C PHE A 134 -12.14 -37.70 2.52
N ASP A 135 -11.37 -37.00 3.35
CA ASP A 135 -11.75 -36.69 4.74
C ASP A 135 -12.51 -35.35 4.82
N LEU A 136 -12.17 -34.40 3.94
CA LEU A 136 -12.88 -33.14 3.74
C LEU A 136 -13.04 -32.87 2.24
N ILE A 137 -14.25 -32.47 1.83
CA ILE A 137 -14.50 -31.82 0.54
C ILE A 137 -15.00 -30.40 0.82
N HIS A 138 -14.38 -29.42 0.20
CA HIS A 138 -14.66 -28.00 0.36
C HIS A 138 -15.11 -27.37 -0.97
N THR A 139 -16.00 -26.39 -0.89
CA THR A 139 -16.35 -25.49 -1.99
C THR A 139 -16.46 -24.06 -1.46
N GLY A 140 -15.88 -23.10 -2.19
CA GLY A 140 -16.03 -21.67 -1.91
C GLY A 140 -16.54 -20.93 -3.14
N HIS A 141 -17.70 -20.26 -3.03
CA HIS A 141 -18.24 -19.36 -4.07
C HIS A 141 -18.45 -19.99 -5.45
N MET A 142 -19.31 -21.01 -5.51
CA MET A 142 -19.65 -21.72 -6.75
C MET A 142 -20.97 -21.22 -7.37
N SER A 143 -21.52 -20.11 -6.89
CA SER A 143 -22.72 -19.46 -7.42
C SER A 143 -22.57 -19.10 -8.92
N GLY A 144 -23.41 -19.71 -9.76
CA GLY A 144 -23.38 -19.53 -11.21
C GLY A 144 -22.39 -20.44 -11.95
N SER A 145 -21.56 -21.18 -11.22
CA SER A 145 -20.53 -22.07 -11.80
C SER A 145 -21.12 -23.40 -12.27
N LEU A 146 -22.19 -23.89 -11.62
CA LEU A 146 -22.68 -25.26 -11.78
C LEU A 146 -24.12 -25.34 -12.33
N PRO A 147 -24.45 -26.38 -13.12
CA PRO A 147 -25.82 -26.67 -13.50
C PRO A 147 -26.69 -27.20 -12.35
N SER A 148 -26.10 -27.98 -11.44
CA SER A 148 -26.78 -28.45 -10.25
C SER A 148 -25.83 -28.61 -9.08
N PHE A 149 -25.97 -27.73 -8.09
CA PHE A 149 -25.22 -27.85 -6.83
C PHE A 149 -25.67 -29.07 -6.03
N LYS A 150 -26.93 -29.49 -6.14
CA LYS A 150 -27.44 -30.71 -5.47
C LYS A 150 -26.79 -31.98 -6.02
N GLU A 151 -26.51 -32.04 -7.31
CA GLU A 151 -25.79 -33.17 -7.92
C GLU A 151 -24.33 -33.19 -7.46
N LEU A 152 -23.67 -32.03 -7.38
CA LEU A 152 -22.35 -31.91 -6.78
C LEU A 152 -22.32 -32.47 -5.36
N LEU A 153 -23.28 -32.09 -4.51
CA LEU A 153 -23.38 -32.63 -3.14
C LEU A 153 -23.55 -34.15 -3.13
N ARG A 154 -24.30 -34.73 -4.08
CA ARG A 154 -24.46 -36.19 -4.17
C ARG A 154 -23.15 -36.87 -4.55
N LYS A 155 -22.42 -36.32 -5.51
CA LYS A 155 -21.09 -36.82 -5.88
C LYS A 155 -20.11 -36.69 -4.72
N ALA A 156 -20.09 -35.54 -4.04
CA ALA A 156 -19.27 -35.33 -2.85
C ALA A 156 -19.55 -36.36 -1.76
N LEU A 157 -20.83 -36.66 -1.47
CA LEU A 157 -21.19 -37.66 -0.46
C LEU A 157 -20.62 -39.05 -0.79
N ASN A 158 -20.63 -39.46 -2.05
CA ASN A 158 -20.09 -40.76 -2.47
C ASN A 158 -18.57 -40.86 -2.33
N HIS A 159 -17.85 -39.75 -2.43
CA HIS A 159 -16.38 -39.71 -2.39
C HIS A 159 -15.83 -39.34 -1.00
N LEU A 160 -16.69 -38.98 -0.06
CA LEU A 160 -16.32 -38.80 1.34
C LEU A 160 -16.25 -40.15 2.03
N LYS A 161 -15.21 -40.35 2.84
CA LYS A 161 -15.14 -41.49 3.75
C LYS A 161 -16.31 -41.45 4.74
N PRO A 162 -16.69 -42.60 5.33
CA PRO A 162 -17.57 -42.60 6.49
C PRO A 162 -17.00 -41.71 7.59
N GLY A 163 -17.77 -40.68 7.98
CA GLY A 163 -17.33 -39.67 8.97
C GLY A 163 -16.57 -38.47 8.38
N GLY A 164 -16.37 -38.40 7.06
CA GLY A 164 -15.84 -37.23 6.38
C GLY A 164 -16.82 -36.07 6.30
N TYR A 165 -16.31 -34.86 6.02
CA TYR A 165 -17.09 -33.62 6.03
C TYR A 165 -17.20 -32.99 4.64
N MET A 166 -18.38 -32.43 4.34
CA MET A 166 -18.56 -31.47 3.24
C MET A 166 -18.74 -30.08 3.84
N GLU A 167 -17.94 -29.10 3.41
CA GLU A 167 -18.05 -27.71 3.85
C GLU A 167 -18.22 -26.76 2.65
N CYS A 168 -19.27 -25.94 2.68
CA CYS A 168 -19.59 -24.98 1.63
C CYS A 168 -19.60 -23.55 2.17
N HIS A 169 -18.81 -22.64 1.60
CA HIS A 169 -18.85 -21.21 1.90
C HIS A 169 -19.46 -20.47 0.71
N GLU A 170 -20.64 -19.88 0.88
CA GLU A 170 -21.41 -19.34 -0.25
C GLU A 170 -22.16 -18.04 0.09
N PHE A 171 -22.13 -17.08 -0.85
CA PHE A 171 -22.88 -15.83 -0.76
C PHE A 171 -24.29 -16.02 -1.35
N ASP A 172 -25.34 -15.51 -0.69
CA ASP A 172 -26.62 -15.25 -1.36
C ASP A 172 -26.55 -13.88 -2.05
N PRO A 173 -26.49 -13.80 -3.40
CA PRO A 173 -26.34 -12.54 -4.12
C PRO A 173 -27.58 -11.64 -4.08
N LYS A 174 -28.73 -12.10 -3.56
CA LYS A 174 -29.92 -11.24 -3.43
C LYS A 174 -29.76 -10.32 -2.21
N PRO A 175 -29.73 -8.98 -2.39
CA PRO A 175 -29.59 -8.06 -1.26
C PRO A 175 -30.78 -8.14 -0.31
N ARG A 176 -30.51 -8.00 0.99
CA ARG A 176 -31.52 -7.95 2.06
C ARG A 176 -31.38 -6.67 2.85
N CYS A 177 -32.47 -6.24 3.47
CA CYS A 177 -32.57 -5.01 4.24
C CYS A 177 -33.52 -5.25 5.42
N ASP A 178 -33.10 -4.96 6.65
CA ASP A 178 -33.90 -5.21 7.84
C ASP A 178 -34.74 -4.00 8.29
N ASP A 179 -34.36 -2.79 7.86
CA ASP A 179 -34.93 -1.52 8.32
C ASP A 179 -35.80 -0.81 7.27
N GLY A 180 -36.07 -1.47 6.14
CA GLY A 180 -36.92 -0.93 5.07
C GLY A 180 -36.31 0.24 4.29
N THR A 181 -35.02 0.52 4.44
CA THR A 181 -34.34 1.57 3.65
C THR A 181 -34.18 1.21 2.17
N MET A 182 -34.22 -0.08 1.83
CA MET A 182 -34.17 -0.55 0.44
C MET A 182 -35.54 -0.41 -0.24
N PRO A 183 -35.62 0.25 -1.41
CA PRO A 183 -36.85 0.33 -2.20
C PRO A 183 -37.50 -1.04 -2.45
N PRO A 184 -38.85 -1.12 -2.46
CA PRO A 184 -39.55 -2.37 -2.73
C PRO A 184 -39.30 -2.84 -4.18
N ASP A 185 -39.32 -4.16 -4.36
CA ASP A 185 -39.16 -4.81 -5.65
C ASP A 185 -40.44 -4.63 -6.49
N ASP A 186 -40.32 -4.27 -7.77
CA ASP A 186 -41.43 -4.16 -8.73
C ASP A 186 -41.15 -5.08 -9.92
N PRO A 187 -41.89 -6.20 -10.09
CA PRO A 187 -41.61 -7.15 -11.17
C PRO A 187 -41.91 -6.60 -12.57
N GLU A 188 -42.61 -5.47 -12.70
CA GLU A 188 -42.99 -4.87 -13.98
C GLU A 188 -42.02 -3.77 -14.46
N LYS A 189 -41.09 -3.30 -13.61
CA LYS A 189 -40.16 -2.20 -13.90
C LYS A 189 -38.79 -2.45 -13.29
N PHE A 190 -37.77 -1.72 -13.78
CA PHE A 190 -36.48 -1.69 -13.08
C PHE A 190 -36.63 -1.00 -11.73
N SER A 191 -36.04 -1.60 -10.70
CA SER A 191 -36.01 -1.10 -9.34
C SER A 191 -35.24 0.22 -9.24
N GLU A 192 -35.66 1.10 -8.32
CA GLU A 192 -34.86 2.27 -7.93
C GLU A 192 -33.53 1.87 -7.26
N PHE A 193 -33.41 0.60 -6.88
CA PHE A 193 -32.18 -0.03 -6.40
C PHE A 193 -31.73 -1.12 -7.36
N ALA A 194 -31.09 -0.71 -8.47
CA ALA A 194 -30.69 -1.53 -9.62
C ALA A 194 -29.90 -2.82 -9.29
N LEU A 195 -29.30 -2.92 -8.10
CA LEU A 195 -28.69 -4.18 -7.62
C LEU A 195 -29.70 -5.32 -7.46
N GLN A 196 -30.97 -5.03 -7.16
CA GLN A 196 -32.06 -6.03 -7.17
C GLN A 196 -32.25 -6.59 -8.58
N ASP A 197 -32.38 -5.72 -9.58
CA ASP A 197 -32.54 -6.10 -10.98
C ASP A 197 -31.34 -6.90 -11.48
N TRP A 198 -30.13 -6.51 -11.06
CA TRP A 198 -28.90 -7.21 -11.42
C TRP A 198 -28.95 -8.68 -10.97
N CYS A 199 -29.40 -8.93 -9.74
CA CYS A 199 -29.54 -10.30 -9.23
C CYS A 199 -30.59 -11.08 -10.04
N ASP A 200 -31.73 -10.47 -10.35
CA ASP A 200 -32.82 -11.14 -11.05
C ASP A 200 -32.47 -11.41 -12.53
N LEU A 201 -31.74 -10.51 -13.19
CA LEU A 201 -31.19 -10.71 -14.52
C LEU A 201 -30.19 -11.89 -14.54
N ASN A 202 -29.31 -12.00 -13.55
CA ASN A 202 -28.39 -13.13 -13.46
C ASN A 202 -29.12 -14.47 -13.21
N VAL A 203 -30.18 -14.48 -12.39
CA VAL A 203 -31.01 -15.67 -12.23
C VAL A 203 -31.70 -16.05 -13.54
N ARG A 204 -32.23 -15.08 -14.29
CA ARG A 204 -32.86 -15.31 -15.60
C ARG A 204 -31.86 -15.81 -16.64
N SER A 205 -30.66 -15.22 -16.71
CA SER A 205 -29.62 -15.65 -17.64
C SER A 205 -29.21 -17.11 -17.38
N GLY A 206 -29.09 -17.50 -16.11
CA GLY A 206 -28.80 -18.89 -15.74
C GLY A 206 -29.87 -19.89 -16.15
N GLN A 207 -31.13 -19.47 -16.31
CA GLN A 207 -32.22 -20.34 -16.77
C GLN A 207 -32.21 -20.57 -18.29
N ILE A 208 -31.67 -19.62 -19.06
CA ILE A 208 -31.67 -19.67 -20.52
C ILE A 208 -30.31 -20.09 -21.12
N THR A 209 -29.24 -20.07 -20.33
CA THR A 209 -27.92 -20.54 -20.74
C THR A 209 -27.95 -22.06 -20.90
N ASP A 210 -27.17 -22.59 -21.85
CA ASP A 210 -27.02 -24.03 -22.07
C ASP A 210 -25.56 -24.46 -21.81
N PRO A 211 -25.29 -25.34 -20.81
CA PRO A 211 -26.25 -25.86 -19.83
C PRO A 211 -26.69 -24.77 -18.83
N PRO A 212 -27.86 -24.94 -18.17
CA PRO A 212 -28.37 -23.98 -17.21
C PRO A 212 -27.39 -23.79 -16.05
N ARG A 213 -27.46 -22.64 -15.38
CA ARG A 213 -26.57 -22.26 -14.26
C ARG A 213 -27.35 -21.79 -13.05
N GLN A 214 -26.97 -22.27 -11.87
CA GLN A 214 -27.63 -21.90 -10.62
C GLN A 214 -26.90 -20.74 -9.92
N PHE A 215 -27.38 -19.51 -10.12
CA PHE A 215 -26.78 -18.31 -9.49
C PHE A 215 -27.11 -18.14 -8.01
N ARG A 216 -28.32 -18.54 -7.60
CA ARG A 216 -28.78 -18.36 -6.22
C ARG A 216 -28.87 -19.72 -5.51
N VAL A 217 -27.75 -20.22 -5.01
CA VAL A 217 -27.68 -21.56 -4.40
C VAL A 217 -27.59 -21.53 -2.88
N ALA A 218 -26.97 -20.50 -2.29
CA ALA A 218 -26.71 -20.39 -0.85
C ALA A 218 -27.85 -20.94 0.00
N HIS A 219 -29.05 -20.34 -0.09
CA HIS A 219 -30.32 -20.67 0.61
C HIS A 219 -30.88 -22.09 0.46
N ARG A 220 -30.27 -22.93 -0.37
CA ARG A 220 -30.76 -24.29 -0.62
C ARG A 220 -29.77 -25.36 -0.20
N ILE A 221 -28.50 -25.00 0.07
CA ILE A 221 -27.42 -25.96 0.32
C ILE A 221 -27.74 -26.86 1.51
N ALA A 222 -28.04 -26.32 2.69
CA ALA A 222 -28.31 -27.14 3.88
C ALA A 222 -29.49 -28.09 3.70
N ARG A 223 -30.55 -27.63 3.02
CA ARG A 223 -31.68 -28.48 2.65
C ARG A 223 -31.24 -29.60 1.69
N TRP A 224 -30.50 -29.27 0.65
CA TRP A 224 -30.02 -30.24 -0.33
C TRP A 224 -29.05 -31.25 0.27
N MET A 225 -28.18 -30.85 1.20
CA MET A 225 -27.32 -31.78 1.94
C MET A 225 -28.15 -32.83 2.68
N ARG A 226 -29.19 -32.42 3.42
CA ARG A 226 -30.10 -33.36 4.11
C ARG A 226 -30.84 -34.27 3.13
N GLU A 227 -31.36 -33.72 2.02
CA GLU A 227 -32.07 -34.50 1.00
C GLU A 227 -31.17 -35.51 0.27
N VAL A 228 -29.88 -35.20 0.13
CA VAL A 228 -28.89 -36.07 -0.51
C VAL A 228 -28.43 -37.20 0.42
N GLY A 229 -28.47 -36.99 1.74
CA GLY A 229 -28.15 -38.01 2.74
C GLY A 229 -27.06 -37.62 3.74
N PHE A 230 -26.60 -36.37 3.74
CA PHE A 230 -25.70 -35.88 4.79
C PHE A 230 -26.41 -35.84 6.14
N VAL A 231 -25.68 -36.21 7.18
CA VAL A 231 -26.11 -36.15 8.59
C VAL A 231 -25.45 -34.95 9.29
N ASP A 232 -25.95 -34.58 10.47
CA ASP A 232 -25.40 -33.50 11.30
C ASP A 232 -25.20 -32.16 10.57
N VAL A 233 -26.10 -31.84 9.62
CA VAL A 233 -26.02 -30.64 8.79
C VAL A 233 -26.18 -29.37 9.65
N GLN A 234 -25.06 -28.67 9.85
CA GLN A 234 -25.00 -27.37 10.50
C GLN A 234 -25.01 -26.25 9.46
N GLU A 235 -25.66 -25.15 9.81
CA GLU A 235 -25.75 -23.95 8.98
C GLU A 235 -25.34 -22.75 9.83
N ARG A 236 -24.45 -21.93 9.29
CA ARG A 236 -24.00 -20.68 9.89
C ARG A 236 -24.32 -19.55 8.91
N ILE A 237 -25.12 -18.60 9.36
CA ILE A 237 -25.55 -17.47 8.54
C ILE A 237 -24.95 -16.20 9.11
N GLU A 238 -24.05 -15.56 8.38
CA GLU A 238 -23.46 -14.28 8.74
C GLU A 238 -23.98 -13.17 7.83
N LYS A 239 -24.30 -12.01 8.41
CA LYS A 239 -24.72 -10.83 7.66
C LYS A 239 -23.49 -10.03 7.25
N VAL A 240 -23.31 -9.86 5.95
CA VAL A 240 -22.19 -9.11 5.37
C VAL A 240 -22.72 -7.83 4.75
N PRO A 241 -22.42 -6.65 5.34
CA PRO A 241 -22.85 -5.37 4.77
C PRO A 241 -22.34 -5.19 3.34
N ASN A 242 -23.17 -4.66 2.44
CA ASN A 242 -22.79 -4.41 1.05
C ASN A 242 -21.80 -3.25 0.92
N ASN A 243 -21.87 -2.31 1.85
CA ASN A 243 -21.05 -1.11 1.90
C ASN A 243 -20.85 -0.68 3.38
N PRO A 244 -20.04 0.36 3.68
CA PRO A 244 -19.66 0.70 5.05
C PRO A 244 -20.70 1.53 5.81
N TRP A 245 -21.99 1.19 5.66
CA TRP A 245 -23.11 1.83 6.36
C TRP A 245 -23.19 1.43 7.84
N HIS A 246 -22.74 0.23 8.20
CA HIS A 246 -22.88 -0.30 9.56
C HIS A 246 -22.10 0.54 10.60
N THR A 247 -22.63 0.69 11.81
CA THR A 247 -22.04 1.50 12.90
C THR A 247 -20.91 0.78 13.64
N ASP A 248 -21.03 -0.53 13.87
CA ASP A 248 -19.95 -1.38 14.40
C ASP A 248 -18.69 -1.27 13.52
N PRO A 249 -17.51 -0.90 14.08
CA PRO A 249 -16.25 -0.78 13.35
C PRO A 249 -15.86 -2.02 12.53
N ARG A 250 -16.08 -3.23 13.06
CA ARG A 250 -15.75 -4.49 12.37
C ARG A 250 -16.65 -4.68 11.16
N MET A 251 -17.95 -4.54 11.34
CA MET A 251 -18.91 -4.69 10.24
C MET A 251 -18.76 -3.58 9.20
N LYS A 252 -18.39 -2.38 9.63
CA LYS A 252 -18.05 -1.27 8.73
C LYS A 252 -16.83 -1.59 7.87
N GLU A 253 -15.80 -2.19 8.45
CA GLU A 253 -14.60 -2.62 7.72
C GLU A 253 -14.94 -3.75 6.72
N ILE A 254 -15.67 -4.77 7.16
CA ILE A 254 -16.21 -5.84 6.29
C ILE A 254 -17.00 -5.23 5.13
N GLY A 255 -17.84 -4.23 5.39
CA GLY A 255 -18.60 -3.52 4.37
C GLY A 255 -17.74 -2.78 3.35
N LYS A 256 -16.58 -2.21 3.73
CA LYS A 256 -15.63 -1.60 2.77
C LYS A 256 -15.00 -2.63 1.84
N TRP A 257 -14.60 -3.77 2.41
CA TRP A 257 -14.02 -4.86 1.63
C TRP A 257 -15.04 -5.44 0.66
N ASN A 258 -16.28 -5.64 1.11
CA ASN A 258 -17.35 -6.15 0.27
C ASN A 258 -17.78 -5.15 -0.83
N GLU A 259 -17.84 -3.85 -0.53
CA GLU A 259 -18.08 -2.80 -1.54
C GLU A 259 -17.05 -2.87 -2.67
N THR A 260 -15.77 -3.00 -2.31
CA THR A 260 -14.67 -3.11 -3.28
C THR A 260 -14.78 -4.40 -4.09
N ASN A 261 -15.02 -5.53 -3.43
CA ASN A 261 -15.22 -6.83 -4.08
C ASN A 261 -16.34 -6.77 -5.12
N TRP A 262 -17.48 -6.15 -4.79
CA TRP A 262 -18.58 -5.96 -5.74
C TRP A 262 -18.21 -5.06 -6.92
N LEU A 263 -17.61 -3.90 -6.65
CA LEU A 263 -17.28 -2.94 -7.70
C LEU A 263 -16.26 -3.49 -8.70
N GLU A 264 -15.30 -4.29 -8.23
CA GLU A 264 -14.31 -4.95 -9.09
C GLU A 264 -14.90 -6.16 -9.85
N ALA A 265 -15.81 -6.90 -9.24
CA ALA A 265 -16.49 -8.05 -9.86
C ALA A 265 -17.48 -7.67 -10.96
N LEU A 266 -18.14 -6.51 -10.80
CA LEU A 266 -19.43 -6.25 -11.42
C LEU A 266 -19.45 -6.43 -12.93
N SER A 267 -18.44 -5.91 -13.63
CA SER A 267 -18.33 -6.07 -15.09
C SER A 267 -18.10 -7.54 -15.50
N GLY A 268 -17.21 -8.25 -14.79
CA GLY A 268 -16.89 -9.65 -15.05
C GLY A 268 -18.09 -10.58 -14.83
N TRP A 269 -18.87 -10.34 -13.78
CA TRP A 269 -20.09 -11.10 -13.50
C TRP A 269 -21.28 -10.73 -14.39
N SER A 270 -21.20 -9.66 -15.19
CA SER A 270 -22.34 -9.19 -15.99
C SER A 270 -22.20 -9.49 -17.47
N TYR A 271 -20.99 -9.47 -18.03
CA TYR A 271 -20.82 -9.52 -19.48
C TYR A 271 -21.42 -10.77 -20.12
N LYS A 272 -20.92 -11.97 -19.81
CA LYS A 272 -21.48 -13.19 -20.41
C LYS A 272 -22.93 -13.45 -20.00
N PRO A 273 -23.33 -13.31 -18.70
CA PRO A 273 -24.72 -13.53 -18.31
C PRO A 273 -25.73 -12.62 -19.01
N LEU A 274 -25.48 -11.31 -19.09
CA LEU A 274 -26.44 -10.39 -19.71
C LEU A 274 -26.36 -10.42 -21.24
N THR A 275 -25.19 -10.72 -21.83
CA THR A 275 -25.12 -10.96 -23.28
C THR A 275 -25.92 -12.20 -23.68
N ALA A 276 -26.01 -13.24 -22.84
CA ALA A 276 -26.89 -14.38 -23.08
C ALA A 276 -28.38 -13.98 -23.10
N LEU A 277 -28.76 -12.92 -22.38
CA LEU A 277 -30.10 -12.31 -22.45
C LEU A 277 -30.30 -11.38 -23.65
N GLY A 278 -29.32 -11.30 -24.56
CA GLY A 278 -29.37 -10.45 -25.76
C GLY A 278 -28.92 -9.01 -25.57
N TRP A 279 -28.36 -8.66 -24.41
CA TRP A 279 -27.89 -7.30 -24.14
C TRP A 279 -26.52 -7.05 -24.80
N SER A 280 -26.38 -5.88 -25.42
CA SER A 280 -25.10 -5.42 -25.94
C SER A 280 -24.19 -4.91 -24.81
N LYS A 281 -22.88 -4.99 -25.01
CA LYS A 281 -21.90 -4.48 -24.02
C LYS A 281 -22.16 -3.02 -23.60
N PRO A 282 -22.48 -2.07 -24.52
CA PRO A 282 -22.83 -0.71 -24.12
C PRO A 282 -24.08 -0.63 -23.22
N GLU A 283 -25.13 -1.40 -23.50
CA GLU A 283 -26.34 -1.44 -22.65
C GLU A 283 -26.01 -1.97 -21.25
N ILE A 284 -25.19 -3.02 -21.18
CA ILE A 284 -24.68 -3.56 -19.92
C ILE A 284 -23.94 -2.46 -19.15
N GLU A 285 -22.96 -1.78 -19.76
CA GLU A 285 -22.20 -0.73 -19.06
C GLU A 285 -23.06 0.42 -18.55
N VAL A 286 -24.07 0.83 -19.32
CA VAL A 286 -25.04 1.85 -18.89
C VAL A 286 -25.81 1.38 -17.67
N PHE A 287 -26.34 0.15 -17.68
CA PHE A 287 -27.03 -0.42 -16.53
C PHE A 287 -26.12 -0.55 -15.30
N LEU A 288 -24.86 -0.97 -15.50
CA LEU A 288 -23.90 -1.10 -14.41
C LEU A 288 -23.54 0.25 -13.76
N VAL A 289 -23.77 1.39 -14.40
CA VAL A 289 -23.63 2.70 -13.71
C VAL A 289 -24.62 2.79 -12.56
N ASP A 290 -25.87 2.40 -12.76
CA ASP A 290 -26.90 2.49 -11.73
C ASP A 290 -26.72 1.40 -10.67
N VAL A 291 -26.27 0.20 -11.04
CA VAL A 291 -25.91 -0.85 -10.07
C VAL A 291 -24.77 -0.40 -9.16
N ARG A 292 -23.73 0.28 -9.70
CA ARG A 292 -22.64 0.84 -8.88
C ARG A 292 -23.16 1.89 -7.90
N LYS A 293 -24.08 2.77 -8.33
CA LYS A 293 -24.72 3.73 -7.42
C LYS A 293 -25.49 3.03 -6.30
N SER A 294 -26.22 1.94 -6.61
CA SER A 294 -26.92 1.15 -5.59
C SER A 294 -25.95 0.54 -4.58
N ILE A 295 -24.86 -0.08 -5.04
CA ILE A 295 -23.84 -0.67 -4.16
C ILE A 295 -23.24 0.39 -3.22
N GLN A 296 -22.92 1.57 -3.75
CA GLN A 296 -22.27 2.66 -3.01
C GLN A 296 -23.23 3.50 -2.15
N ASN A 297 -24.55 3.28 -2.27
CA ASN A 297 -25.54 4.04 -1.52
C ASN A 297 -25.56 3.62 -0.04
N ARG A 298 -25.04 4.49 0.82
CA ARG A 298 -24.93 4.24 2.27
C ARG A 298 -26.21 4.54 3.04
N ASP A 299 -27.18 5.21 2.41
CA ASP A 299 -28.50 5.47 3.00
C ASP A 299 -29.40 4.22 2.90
N VAL A 300 -28.97 3.21 2.14
CA VAL A 300 -29.65 1.93 1.99
C VAL A 300 -28.83 0.83 2.67
N HIS A 301 -29.34 0.35 3.81
CA HIS A 301 -28.63 -0.54 4.74
C HIS A 301 -28.72 -2.01 4.31
N THR A 302 -28.20 -2.31 3.12
CA THR A 302 -28.24 -3.66 2.55
C THR A 302 -27.11 -4.56 3.04
N PHE A 303 -27.42 -5.84 3.20
CA PHE A 303 -26.47 -6.90 3.50
C PHE A 303 -26.79 -8.15 2.67
N TYR A 304 -25.79 -9.02 2.54
CA TYR A 304 -25.97 -10.40 2.07
C TYR A 304 -25.86 -11.37 3.23
N ALA A 305 -26.45 -12.55 3.04
CA ALA A 305 -26.22 -13.69 3.91
C ALA A 305 -25.07 -14.53 3.31
N ILE A 306 -24.03 -14.79 4.11
CA ILE A 306 -23.14 -15.94 3.87
C ILE A 306 -23.78 -17.12 4.60
N GLY A 307 -24.23 -18.16 3.88
CA GLY A 307 -25.03 -19.27 4.42
C GLY A 307 -26.53 -19.21 4.08
N SER A 308 -27.23 -20.35 4.19
CA SER A 308 -28.59 -20.50 3.65
C SER A 308 -29.69 -19.88 4.52
N PRO A 309 -30.61 -19.05 4.00
CA PRO A 309 -31.73 -18.52 4.79
C PRO A 309 -32.93 -19.46 4.95
N ALA A 310 -33.51 -19.47 6.17
CA ALA A 310 -34.87 -19.93 6.43
C ALA A 310 -35.92 -18.92 5.88
N TYR A 311 -37.03 -19.44 5.33
CA TYR A 311 -38.18 -18.63 4.88
C TYR A 311 -38.93 -17.96 6.06
N PRO A 312 -39.67 -16.86 5.81
CA PRO A 312 -40.32 -16.06 6.85
C PRO A 312 -41.75 -16.54 7.14
N LEU A 313 -42.14 -16.52 8.42
CA LEU A 313 -43.52 -16.69 8.89
C LEU A 313 -43.70 -15.89 10.20
N PRO A 314 -44.94 -15.49 10.54
CA PRO A 314 -45.45 -14.13 10.44
C PRO A 314 -45.33 -13.33 11.75
N PHE A 315 -45.21 -12.01 11.62
CA PHE A 315 -45.40 -11.07 12.71
C PHE A 315 -46.84 -11.19 13.25
N TYR A 316 -46.97 -11.64 14.50
CA TYR A 316 -48.17 -11.41 15.30
C TYR A 316 -47.97 -10.12 16.10
N ASN A 317 -48.88 -9.17 15.90
CA ASN A 317 -49.08 -8.01 16.75
C ASN A 317 -49.56 -8.46 18.14
N GLU A 318 -49.08 -7.80 19.19
CA GLU A 318 -49.91 -7.50 20.35
C GLU A 318 -49.45 -6.19 21.01
N THR A 319 -50.15 -5.11 20.65
CA THR A 319 -50.44 -4.00 21.55
C THR A 319 -51.36 -4.48 22.67
N THR A 320 -51.03 -4.23 23.94
CA THR A 320 -52.03 -3.75 24.90
C THR A 320 -51.38 -3.14 26.15
N GLU A 321 -51.85 -1.95 26.49
CA GLU A 321 -51.66 -1.25 27.76
C GLU A 321 -52.22 -2.06 28.94
N SER A 322 -51.69 -1.85 30.15
CA SER A 322 -52.52 -1.55 31.33
C SER A 322 -51.68 -1.18 32.56
N ASN A 323 -52.15 -0.13 33.24
CA ASN A 323 -51.74 0.34 34.56
C ASN A 323 -52.19 -0.60 35.69
N GLU A 324 -51.52 -0.46 36.85
CA GLU A 324 -52.07 -0.25 38.21
C GLU A 324 -51.40 -1.05 39.36
N SER A 325 -50.69 -0.29 40.20
CA SER A 325 -50.65 -0.24 41.68
C SER A 325 -50.82 -1.47 42.58
N ALA A 326 -49.88 -1.61 43.54
CA ALA A 326 -50.03 -1.76 45.02
C ALA A 326 -48.67 -2.22 45.60
N GLY A 327 -48.13 -1.87 46.76
CA GLY A 327 -48.57 -1.14 47.95
C GLY A 327 -47.64 -1.54 49.12
N SER A 328 -46.89 -0.57 49.65
CA SER A 328 -46.29 -0.39 50.99
C SER A 328 -45.74 -1.54 51.87
N SER A 329 -44.50 -1.35 52.37
CA SER A 329 -44.08 -1.28 53.81
C SER A 329 -42.57 -1.58 53.91
N GLY A 330 -41.65 -0.81 54.51
CA GLY A 330 -41.68 0.42 55.32
C GLY A 330 -40.91 0.18 56.62
N TRP A 331 -39.77 0.87 56.85
CA TRP A 331 -39.12 1.41 58.09
C TRP A 331 -37.62 1.74 57.82
N PRO A 332 -37.00 2.72 58.51
CA PRO A 332 -36.42 3.91 57.86
C PRO A 332 -34.88 4.01 57.87
N GLY A 333 -34.33 4.65 56.83
CA GLY A 333 -32.94 5.13 56.77
C GLY A 333 -32.91 6.66 56.65
N PHE A 334 -32.05 7.30 57.44
CA PHE A 334 -31.90 8.74 57.61
C PHE A 334 -31.67 9.53 56.30
N SER A 335 -32.28 10.72 56.21
CA SER A 335 -32.10 11.69 55.13
C SER A 335 -30.81 12.49 55.33
N TYR A 336 -29.78 12.21 54.53
CA TYR A 336 -28.42 12.77 54.65
C TYR A 336 -28.25 14.19 54.06
N THR A 337 -29.27 14.77 53.43
CA THR A 337 -29.13 15.98 52.59
C THR A 337 -29.45 17.30 53.29
N ALA A 338 -30.12 17.28 54.45
CA ALA A 338 -30.54 18.50 55.15
C ALA A 338 -29.50 19.08 56.14
N ASP A 339 -28.53 18.29 56.61
CA ASP A 339 -27.52 18.72 57.60
C ASP A 339 -26.29 19.42 56.99
N LYS A 340 -25.99 19.15 55.71
CA LYS A 340 -24.72 19.56 55.08
C LYS A 340 -24.62 21.08 54.85
N ALA A 341 -25.72 21.70 54.43
CA ALA A 341 -25.80 23.15 54.19
C ALA A 341 -25.72 23.98 55.50
N SER A 342 -26.23 23.43 56.61
CA SER A 342 -26.13 24.06 57.93
C SER A 342 -24.72 23.99 58.50
N LEU A 343 -23.99 22.89 58.25
CA LEU A 343 -22.60 22.73 58.68
C LEU A 343 -21.64 23.68 57.94
N GLU A 344 -21.85 23.90 56.63
CA GLU A 344 -21.09 24.86 55.83
C GLU A 344 -21.22 26.30 56.33
N GLN A 345 -22.43 26.74 56.69
CA GLN A 345 -22.66 28.06 57.27
C GLN A 345 -21.99 28.22 58.64
N CYS A 346 -22.08 27.20 59.52
CA CYS A 346 -21.43 27.22 60.83
C CYS A 346 -19.89 27.23 60.73
N LEU A 347 -19.32 26.52 59.75
CA LEU A 347 -17.89 26.54 59.46
C LEU A 347 -17.45 27.94 59.01
N ALA A 348 -18.13 28.54 58.03
CA ALA A 348 -17.81 29.87 57.53
C ALA A 348 -17.88 30.95 58.62
N GLU A 349 -18.87 30.87 59.51
CA GLU A 349 -19.04 31.83 60.61
C GLU A 349 -17.99 31.65 61.73
N SER A 350 -17.60 30.41 62.03
CA SER A 350 -16.54 30.09 63.00
C SER A 350 -15.15 30.48 62.50
N LEU A 351 -14.92 30.43 61.18
CA LEU A 351 -13.64 30.77 60.57
C LEU A 351 -13.36 32.28 60.57
N LYS A 352 -14.38 33.16 60.50
CA LYS A 352 -14.21 34.64 60.40
C LYS A 352 -13.21 35.27 61.38
N ASN A 353 -13.03 34.69 62.56
CA ASN A 353 -12.14 35.21 63.61
C ASN A 353 -10.84 34.40 63.78
N CYS A 354 -10.56 33.42 62.91
CA CYS A 354 -9.40 32.53 63.00
C CYS A 354 -8.28 33.00 62.06
N GLN A 355 -7.09 33.27 62.62
CA GLN A 355 -5.90 33.73 61.86
C GLN A 355 -4.69 32.79 61.96
N THR A 356 -4.76 31.75 62.80
CA THR A 356 -3.67 30.80 63.01
C THR A 356 -4.18 29.37 62.84
N ILE A 357 -3.29 28.47 62.43
CA ILE A 357 -3.57 27.03 62.32
C ILE A 357 -4.10 26.45 63.64
N THR A 358 -3.56 26.90 64.77
CA THR A 358 -3.98 26.42 66.09
C THR A 358 -5.46 26.71 66.35
N ALA A 359 -5.93 27.92 66.01
CA ALA A 359 -7.34 28.28 66.13
C ALA A 359 -8.24 27.49 65.17
N ILE A 360 -7.75 27.23 63.95
CA ILE A 360 -8.47 26.43 62.94
C ILE A 360 -8.64 24.98 63.39
N LYS A 361 -7.59 24.36 63.95
CA LYS A 361 -7.67 23.00 64.50
C LYS A 361 -8.71 22.89 65.62
N ASP A 362 -8.84 23.92 66.45
CA ASP A 362 -9.84 23.95 67.52
C ASP A 362 -11.27 24.06 66.96
N VAL A 363 -11.47 24.82 65.87
CA VAL A 363 -12.76 24.89 65.16
C VAL A 363 -13.13 23.56 64.51
N VAL A 364 -12.20 22.93 63.78
CA VAL A 364 -12.42 21.60 63.16
C VAL A 364 -12.79 20.56 64.20
N ARG A 365 -12.08 20.55 65.34
CA ARG A 365 -12.37 19.64 66.46
C ARG A 365 -13.73 19.93 67.11
N LYS A 366 -14.10 21.20 67.26
CA LYS A 366 -15.37 21.62 67.89
C LYS A 366 -16.58 21.29 67.01
N LEU A 367 -16.44 21.41 65.69
CA LEU A 367 -17.49 21.08 64.71
C LEU A 367 -17.53 19.58 64.34
N ARG A 368 -16.58 18.77 64.84
CA ARG A 368 -16.46 17.33 64.55
C ARG A 368 -16.40 17.02 63.04
N ILE A 369 -15.72 17.88 62.28
CA ILE A 369 -15.55 17.70 60.85
C ILE A 369 -14.43 16.69 60.62
N ASP A 370 -14.73 15.62 59.88
CA ASP A 370 -13.73 14.67 59.40
C ASP A 370 -13.22 15.10 58.03
N LEU A 371 -12.08 15.79 58.02
CA LEU A 371 -11.45 16.30 56.80
C LEU A 371 -10.96 15.19 55.86
N GLN A 372 -10.76 13.96 56.36
CA GLN A 372 -10.33 12.82 55.53
C GLN A 372 -11.49 12.23 54.74
N GLN A 373 -12.71 12.23 55.29
CA GLN A 373 -13.91 11.80 54.55
C GLN A 373 -14.48 12.92 53.68
N GLU A 374 -14.28 14.19 54.04
CA GLU A 374 -14.84 15.33 53.33
C GLU A 374 -13.77 16.40 52.99
N PRO A 375 -12.94 16.18 51.94
CA PRO A 375 -11.85 17.08 51.55
C PRO A 375 -12.29 18.51 51.18
N ALA A 376 -13.56 18.68 50.77
CA ALA A 376 -14.13 19.99 50.44
C ALA A 376 -14.03 21.00 51.60
N TYR A 377 -14.13 20.54 52.86
CA TYR A 377 -13.98 21.42 54.01
C TYR A 377 -12.53 21.85 54.23
N SER A 378 -11.55 21.00 53.91
CA SER A 378 -10.13 21.37 53.91
C SER A 378 -9.90 22.52 52.93
N ARG A 379 -10.48 22.42 51.73
CA ARG A 379 -10.43 23.48 50.71
C ARG A 379 -11.05 24.79 51.17
N SER A 380 -12.25 24.77 51.78
CA SER A 380 -12.91 25.99 52.27
C SER A 380 -12.12 26.68 53.40
N ILE A 381 -11.48 25.90 54.29
CA ILE A 381 -10.61 26.42 55.34
C ILE A 381 -9.36 27.07 54.72
N PHE A 382 -8.77 26.41 53.71
CA PHE A 382 -7.62 26.93 53.01
C PHE A 382 -7.92 28.24 52.28
N GLU A 383 -9.03 28.33 51.56
CA GLU A 383 -9.49 29.55 50.88
C GLU A 383 -9.76 30.69 51.86
N HIS A 384 -10.26 30.38 53.05
CA HIS A 384 -10.42 31.36 54.11
C HIS A 384 -9.07 31.95 54.54
N LEU A 385 -8.07 31.09 54.84
CA LEU A 385 -6.71 31.53 55.17
C LEU A 385 -6.08 32.34 54.02
N LEU A 386 -6.29 31.90 52.79
CA LEU A 386 -5.83 32.57 51.58
C LEU A 386 -6.45 33.97 51.44
N SER A 387 -7.75 34.11 51.73
CA SER A 387 -8.46 35.41 51.71
C SER A 387 -7.98 36.39 52.79
N GLN A 388 -7.52 35.88 53.93
CA GLN A 388 -6.91 36.69 54.99
C GLN A 388 -5.45 37.06 54.70
N SER A 389 -4.77 36.31 53.82
CA SER A 389 -3.38 36.54 53.44
C SER A 389 -3.15 37.79 52.60
N ILE A 390 -4.22 38.46 52.18
CA ILE A 390 -4.21 39.60 51.25
C ILE A 390 -3.52 40.84 51.86
N ASP A 391 -3.43 40.94 53.20
CA ASP A 391 -2.94 42.15 53.89
C ASP A 391 -1.74 41.96 54.85
N HIS A 392 -1.21 40.74 55.07
CA HIS A 392 -0.18 40.49 56.10
C HIS A 392 0.95 39.50 55.71
N LYS A 393 2.21 39.91 55.95
CA LYS A 393 3.43 39.08 55.77
C LYS A 393 3.45 37.77 56.59
N CYS A 394 2.77 37.72 57.75
CA CYS A 394 2.68 36.50 58.58
C CYS A 394 1.79 35.41 57.98
N ALA A 395 0.99 35.70 56.96
CA ALA A 395 0.03 34.73 56.42
C ALA A 395 0.69 33.67 55.50
N ALA A 396 1.83 33.97 54.88
CA ALA A 396 2.53 33.00 54.04
C ALA A 396 3.10 31.82 54.85
N ASP A 397 3.62 32.08 56.05
CA ASP A 397 4.14 31.03 56.94
C ASP A 397 3.02 30.13 57.48
N GLU A 398 1.84 30.70 57.76
CA GLU A 398 0.65 29.91 58.15
C GLU A 398 0.09 29.11 56.97
N LEU A 399 0.14 29.60 55.74
CA LEU A 399 -0.24 28.81 54.55
C LEU A 399 0.71 27.62 54.33
N VAL A 400 2.03 27.85 54.46
CA VAL A 400 3.04 26.78 54.39
C VAL A 400 2.82 25.72 55.48
N ARG A 401 2.61 26.15 56.73
CA ARG A 401 2.31 25.23 57.83
C ARG A 401 1.00 24.46 57.63
N PHE A 402 0.02 25.02 56.93
CA PHE A 402 -1.23 24.33 56.62
C PHE A 402 -0.97 23.21 55.60
N LEU A 403 -0.24 23.52 54.52
CA LEU A 403 0.13 22.55 53.48
C LEU A 403 1.02 21.42 54.03
N ASP A 404 1.86 21.71 55.03
CA ASP A 404 2.72 20.72 55.69
C ASP A 404 1.98 19.82 56.70
N ASP A 405 0.76 20.17 57.13
CA ASP A 405 -0.01 19.43 58.12
C ASP A 405 -0.96 18.39 57.47
N PRO A 406 -0.65 17.09 57.56
CA PRO A 406 -1.45 16.04 56.89
C PRO A 406 -2.87 15.87 57.47
N ASN A 407 -3.16 16.45 58.64
CA ASN A 407 -4.51 16.38 59.23
C ASN A 407 -5.40 17.53 58.76
N LEU A 408 -4.80 18.61 58.24
CA LEU A 408 -5.52 19.77 57.73
C LEU A 408 -5.55 19.78 56.21
N ASN A 409 -4.41 19.53 55.58
CA ASN A 409 -4.28 19.40 54.13
C ASN A 409 -4.53 17.94 53.73
N THR A 410 -5.79 17.60 53.49
CA THR A 410 -6.19 16.23 53.17
C THR A 410 -6.02 15.92 51.69
N TRP A 411 -5.74 14.66 51.41
CA TRP A 411 -5.51 14.16 50.06
C TRP A 411 -6.73 14.43 49.17
N GLY A 412 -6.54 15.01 47.99
CA GLY A 412 -7.61 15.36 47.04
C GLY A 412 -8.32 16.70 47.32
N ALA A 413 -7.88 17.50 48.30
CA ALA A 413 -8.49 18.81 48.59
C ALA A 413 -8.09 19.93 47.58
N GLY A 414 -7.07 19.72 46.75
CA GLY A 414 -6.65 20.70 45.73
C GLY A 414 -5.91 21.93 46.28
N ASN A 415 -5.42 21.90 47.52
CA ASN A 415 -4.85 23.07 48.19
C ASN A 415 -3.48 23.50 47.62
N TYR A 416 -2.67 22.57 47.11
CA TYR A 416 -1.42 22.89 46.43
C TYR A 416 -1.69 23.64 45.12
N LEU A 417 -2.66 23.19 44.32
CA LEU A 417 -3.11 23.89 43.11
C LEU A 417 -3.62 25.29 43.44
N CYS A 418 -4.49 25.43 44.46
CA CYS A 418 -5.00 26.73 44.92
C CYS A 418 -3.86 27.72 45.23
N THR A 419 -2.83 27.20 45.90
CA THR A 419 -1.65 27.98 46.27
C THR A 419 -0.95 28.48 45.01
N VAL A 420 -0.67 27.59 44.07
CA VAL A 420 -0.01 27.95 42.81
C VAL A 420 -0.85 28.97 42.04
N GLU A 421 -2.16 28.75 41.92
CA GLU A 421 -3.10 29.66 41.23
C GLU A 421 -3.10 31.07 41.82
N HIS A 422 -3.21 31.17 43.15
CA HIS A 422 -3.34 32.46 43.84
C HIS A 422 -2.08 33.33 43.70
N PHE A 423 -0.90 32.73 43.85
CA PHE A 423 0.35 33.47 43.83
C PHE A 423 0.77 33.88 42.41
N VAL A 424 0.54 33.02 41.43
CA VAL A 424 0.88 33.26 40.03
C VAL A 424 -0.11 34.24 39.37
N SER A 425 -1.39 34.21 39.73
CA SER A 425 -2.43 35.14 39.22
C SER A 425 -2.20 36.59 39.67
N ARG A 426 -1.51 36.81 40.80
CA ARG A 426 -1.23 38.15 41.34
C ARG A 426 -0.01 38.84 40.74
N GLY A 427 0.58 38.29 39.68
CA GLY A 427 1.71 38.91 38.98
C GLY A 427 2.99 38.96 39.82
N ALA A 428 3.11 38.13 40.85
CA ALA A 428 4.36 37.95 41.55
C ALA A 428 5.41 37.39 40.57
N ASP A 429 6.58 38.02 40.52
CA ASP A 429 7.75 37.50 39.79
C ASP A 429 7.99 36.04 40.23
N LEU A 430 8.14 35.10 39.28
CA LEU A 430 8.39 33.68 39.55
C LEU A 430 9.59 33.47 40.49
N SER A 431 10.51 34.44 40.55
CA SER A 431 11.62 34.45 41.52
C SER A 431 11.21 34.72 42.98
N LYS A 432 10.08 35.41 43.22
CA LYS A 432 9.54 35.70 44.56
C LYS A 432 8.63 34.60 45.12
N GLY A 433 8.13 33.69 44.26
CA GLY A 433 7.29 32.54 44.64
C GLY A 433 8.06 31.27 45.05
N SER A 434 9.39 31.34 45.15
CA SER A 434 10.27 30.16 45.33
C SER A 434 10.03 29.37 46.61
N ALA A 435 9.63 30.02 47.70
CA ALA A 435 9.36 29.34 48.98
C ALA A 435 8.13 28.42 48.91
N LEU A 436 7.08 28.82 48.18
CA LEU A 436 5.83 28.06 48.05
C LEU A 436 5.91 27.00 46.95
N LEU A 437 6.56 27.30 45.82
CA LEU A 437 6.90 26.29 44.81
C LEU A 437 7.88 25.24 45.36
N GLY A 438 8.78 25.66 46.26
CA GLY A 438 9.62 24.76 47.05
C GLY A 438 8.79 23.84 47.96
N ASN A 439 7.71 24.35 48.56
CA ASN A 439 6.80 23.52 49.37
C ASN A 439 6.10 22.44 48.53
N VAL A 440 5.63 22.78 47.32
CA VAL A 440 5.09 21.78 46.36
C VAL A 440 6.15 20.72 46.02
N THR A 441 7.39 21.14 45.79
CA THR A 441 8.51 20.20 45.52
C THR A 441 8.75 19.26 46.71
N THR A 442 8.81 19.79 47.94
CA THR A 442 8.93 18.97 49.16
C THR A 442 7.73 18.04 49.34
N ALA A 443 6.52 18.50 49.03
CA ALA A 443 5.31 17.68 49.13
C ALA A 443 5.30 16.53 48.11
N LEU A 444 5.85 16.74 46.91
CA LEU A 444 6.07 15.68 45.90
C LEU A 444 7.08 14.64 46.40
N GLU A 445 8.20 15.06 47.01
CA GLU A 445 9.18 14.13 47.63
C GLU A 445 8.55 13.27 48.73
N LEU A 446 7.61 13.83 49.48
CA LEU A 446 6.89 13.14 50.55
C LEU A 446 5.67 12.36 50.05
N GLY A 447 5.37 12.39 48.75
CA GLY A 447 4.25 11.70 48.11
C GLY A 447 2.87 12.19 48.56
N ARG A 448 2.74 13.48 48.88
CA ARG A 448 1.52 14.09 49.42
C ARG A 448 0.63 14.76 48.38
N VAL A 449 1.17 15.03 47.19
CA VAL A 449 0.42 15.67 46.10
C VAL A 449 -0.27 14.58 45.28
N PRO A 450 -1.61 14.58 45.18
CA PRO A 450 -2.34 13.73 44.24
C PRO A 450 -1.92 13.99 42.79
N GLU A 451 -2.01 12.97 41.96
CA GLU A 451 -1.61 13.04 40.55
C GLU A 451 -2.50 13.98 39.71
N ASP A 452 -3.81 13.96 39.94
CA ASP A 452 -4.77 14.86 39.29
C ASP A 452 -4.49 16.33 39.64
N GLU A 453 -4.02 16.59 40.86
CA GLU A 453 -3.58 17.91 41.31
C GLU A 453 -2.24 18.31 40.67
N LEU A 454 -1.29 17.37 40.55
CA LEU A 454 -0.01 17.58 39.87
C LEU A 454 -0.22 17.97 38.39
N CYS A 455 -1.08 17.26 37.67
CA CYS A 455 -1.39 17.57 36.27
C CYS A 455 -1.93 19.00 36.11
N GLN A 456 -2.84 19.41 37.01
CA GLN A 456 -3.42 20.76 37.00
C GLN A 456 -2.39 21.83 37.34
N ILE A 457 -1.50 21.58 38.31
CA ILE A 457 -0.39 22.49 38.65
C ILE A 457 0.51 22.72 37.43
N ILE A 458 0.91 21.65 36.75
CA ILE A 458 1.76 21.73 35.56
C ILE A 458 1.06 22.55 34.46
N ARG A 459 -0.20 22.23 34.16
CA ARG A 459 -1.01 22.93 33.15
C ARG A 459 -1.07 24.43 33.42
N PHE A 460 -1.42 24.80 34.65
CA PHE A 460 -1.57 26.19 35.05
C PHE A 460 -0.25 26.97 35.00
N LEU A 461 0.87 26.35 35.42
CA LEU A 461 2.19 26.96 35.31
C LEU A 461 2.60 27.24 33.85
N PHE A 462 2.28 26.33 32.93
CA PHE A 462 2.52 26.53 31.50
C PHE A 462 1.61 27.62 30.91
N GLU A 463 0.31 27.60 31.21
CA GLU A 463 -0.65 28.62 30.73
C GLU A 463 -0.20 30.04 31.07
N ARG A 464 0.39 30.25 32.25
CA ARG A 464 0.87 31.57 32.65
C ARG A 464 2.03 32.07 31.80
N VAL A 465 3.00 31.19 31.50
CA VAL A 465 4.25 31.56 30.83
C VAL A 465 4.09 31.57 29.31
N ILE A 466 3.18 30.75 28.79
CA ILE A 466 2.94 30.57 27.34
C ILE A 466 1.75 31.40 26.85
N GLY A 467 0.78 31.72 27.72
CA GLY A 467 -0.53 32.31 27.37
C GLY A 467 -0.53 33.77 26.89
N ASP A 468 0.51 34.55 27.19
CA ASP A 468 0.67 35.92 26.69
C ASP A 468 1.94 36.01 25.83
N THR A 469 1.81 36.46 24.58
CA THR A 469 2.84 36.62 23.53
C THR A 469 4.33 36.70 23.96
N VAL A 470 5.18 35.99 23.20
CA VAL A 470 6.64 35.84 23.33
C VAL A 470 7.07 35.46 24.76
N VAL A 471 7.23 34.16 24.96
CA VAL A 471 7.83 33.58 26.17
C VAL A 471 9.16 34.29 26.45
N ARG A 472 9.22 35.05 27.56
CA ARG A 472 10.48 35.68 27.98
C ARG A 472 11.45 34.58 28.36
N GLN A 473 12.61 34.49 27.71
CA GLN A 473 13.63 33.47 27.99
C GLN A 473 13.98 33.36 29.48
N ARG A 474 13.95 34.48 30.22
CA ARG A 474 14.17 34.49 31.68
C ARG A 474 13.10 33.70 32.43
N ASP A 475 11.83 33.88 32.10
CA ASP A 475 10.71 33.24 32.77
C ASP A 475 10.65 31.75 32.42
N ALA A 476 10.96 31.40 31.17
CA ALA A 476 11.08 30.00 30.76
C ALA A 476 12.25 29.27 31.43
N ARG A 477 13.40 29.93 31.65
CA ARG A 477 14.53 29.33 32.40
C ARG A 477 14.15 29.07 33.85
N ILE A 478 13.49 30.04 34.50
CA ILE A 478 13.03 29.90 35.88
C ILE A 478 12.03 28.76 35.99
N LEU A 479 11.05 28.70 35.09
CA LEU A 479 10.04 27.64 35.09
C LEU A 479 10.64 26.27 34.79
N THR A 480 11.59 26.17 33.85
CA THR A 480 12.31 24.91 33.56
C THR A 480 13.09 24.43 34.79
N ALA A 481 13.71 25.34 35.55
CA ALA A 481 14.40 25.00 36.79
C ALA A 481 13.43 24.48 37.88
N TYR A 482 12.22 25.06 37.97
CA TYR A 482 11.19 24.53 38.88
C TYR A 482 10.71 23.15 38.46
N PHE A 483 10.42 22.93 37.16
CA PHE A 483 10.04 21.61 36.67
C PHE A 483 11.14 20.57 36.87
N ARG A 484 12.41 20.96 36.73
CA ARG A 484 13.55 20.11 37.10
C ARG A 484 13.48 19.71 38.57
N GLY A 485 13.26 20.68 39.46
CA GLY A 485 13.11 20.42 40.89
C GLY A 485 11.95 19.45 41.20
N MET A 486 10.79 19.66 40.59
CA MET A 486 9.62 18.77 40.72
C MET A 486 9.91 17.36 40.20
N TRP A 487 10.57 17.23 39.05
CA TRP A 487 10.94 15.95 38.47
C TRP A 487 11.95 15.17 39.33
N ASP A 488 12.97 15.86 39.84
CA ASP A 488 13.96 15.26 40.73
C ASP A 488 13.32 14.88 42.09
N ALA A 489 12.31 15.63 42.55
CA ALA A 489 11.56 15.33 43.76
C ALA A 489 10.73 14.05 43.63
N ILE A 490 10.05 13.85 42.50
CA ILE A 490 9.32 12.60 42.21
C ILE A 490 10.28 11.41 42.22
N GLY A 491 11.48 11.55 41.64
CA GLY A 491 12.49 10.48 41.67
C GLY A 491 13.08 10.17 43.05
N ARG A 492 12.93 11.09 44.02
CA ARG A 492 13.29 10.87 45.44
C ARG A 492 12.11 10.39 46.29
N CYS A 493 10.91 10.31 45.71
CA CYS A 493 9.71 9.89 46.43
C CYS A 493 9.73 8.38 46.69
N ASN A 494 9.36 7.98 47.91
CA ASN A 494 9.25 6.56 48.28
C ASN A 494 7.83 6.00 48.08
N ILE A 495 6.85 6.84 47.70
CA ILE A 495 5.43 6.48 47.65
C ILE A 495 4.96 6.16 46.24
N TYR A 496 5.38 6.93 45.23
CA TYR A 496 5.10 6.67 43.82
C TYR A 496 6.32 6.97 42.95
N GLU A 497 6.56 6.14 41.93
CA GLU A 497 7.72 6.20 41.03
C GLU A 497 7.37 6.88 39.70
N TYR A 498 8.38 7.15 38.86
CA TYR A 498 8.16 7.71 37.51
C TYR A 498 7.20 6.87 36.66
N GLU A 499 7.20 5.54 36.84
CA GLU A 499 6.33 4.60 36.11
C GLU A 499 4.86 4.68 36.53
N ASN A 500 4.57 5.29 37.68
CA ASN A 500 3.21 5.45 38.19
C ASN A 500 2.51 6.71 37.65
N LEU A 501 3.23 7.58 36.93
CA LEU A 501 2.64 8.78 36.35
C LEU A 501 1.74 8.43 35.15
N ASP A 502 0.54 8.99 35.15
CA ASP A 502 -0.45 8.83 34.13
C ASP A 502 -0.03 9.57 32.84
N LYS A 503 -0.62 9.09 31.75
CA LYS A 503 -0.26 9.59 30.44
C LYS A 503 -0.65 11.07 30.27
N GLU A 504 -1.74 11.52 30.88
CA GLU A 504 -2.20 12.91 30.78
C GLU A 504 -1.20 13.89 31.42
N THR A 505 -0.64 13.55 32.58
CA THR A 505 0.39 14.36 33.25
C THR A 505 1.65 14.45 32.39
N ILE A 506 2.12 13.32 31.86
CA ILE A 506 3.32 13.25 31.01
C ILE A 506 3.10 14.07 29.73
N ASP A 507 1.97 13.88 29.05
CA ASP A 507 1.63 14.61 27.81
C ASP A 507 1.54 16.12 28.08
N THR A 508 0.86 16.53 29.16
CA THR A 508 0.76 17.95 29.58
C THR A 508 2.15 18.56 29.84
N TRP A 509 3.04 17.78 30.46
CA TRP A 509 4.40 18.25 30.77
C TRP A 509 5.24 18.43 29.51
N LEU A 510 5.23 17.43 28.63
CA LEU A 510 6.00 17.42 27.38
C LEU A 510 5.47 18.44 26.36
N GLU A 511 4.15 18.63 26.27
CA GLU A 511 3.53 19.68 25.46
C GLU A 511 3.99 21.09 25.86
N GLY A 512 4.10 21.35 27.16
CA GLY A 512 4.57 22.62 27.66
C GLY A 512 6.05 22.83 27.41
N LEU A 513 6.89 21.80 27.62
CA LEU A 513 8.34 21.88 27.38
C LEU A 513 8.68 22.05 25.89
N GLU A 514 7.90 21.47 24.98
CA GLU A 514 8.07 21.60 23.52
C GLU A 514 7.97 23.06 23.06
N LYS A 515 7.16 23.86 23.77
CA LYS A 515 6.94 25.29 23.47
C LYS A 515 8.01 26.22 24.04
N MET A 516 8.90 25.73 24.90
CA MET A 516 9.82 26.58 25.67
C MET A 516 11.13 26.97 24.97
N ASP A 517 11.46 26.42 23.79
CA ASP A 517 12.62 26.76 22.94
C ASP A 517 13.92 27.08 23.71
N LEU A 518 14.25 26.28 24.73
CA LEU A 518 15.44 26.39 25.56
C LEU A 518 16.19 25.06 25.59
N TYR A 519 17.53 25.09 25.62
CA TYR A 519 18.32 23.86 25.70
C TYR A 519 17.99 23.05 26.97
N GLU A 520 17.78 23.72 28.11
CA GLU A 520 17.44 23.07 29.38
C GLU A 520 16.09 22.34 29.33
N SER A 521 15.13 22.83 28.53
CA SER A 521 13.83 22.16 28.37
C SER A 521 13.96 20.88 27.55
N PHE A 522 14.83 20.86 26.53
CA PHE A 522 15.18 19.63 25.80
C PHE A 522 15.82 18.58 26.71
N VAL A 523 16.77 18.99 27.56
CA VAL A 523 17.42 18.07 28.50
C VAL A 523 16.40 17.49 29.48
N LEU A 524 15.48 18.31 30.01
CA LEU A 524 14.44 17.84 30.93
C LEU A 524 13.47 16.88 30.22
N ALA A 525 13.01 17.24 29.01
CA ALA A 525 12.16 16.36 28.22
C ALA A 525 12.83 15.02 27.89
N LYS A 526 14.14 15.02 27.62
CA LYS A 526 14.92 13.78 27.43
C LYS A 526 14.83 12.89 28.66
N ASP A 527 15.04 13.45 29.85
CA ASP A 527 15.03 12.67 31.09
C ASP A 527 13.63 12.14 31.41
N ILE A 528 12.58 12.93 31.16
CA ILE A 528 11.18 12.50 31.27
C ILE A 528 10.90 11.33 30.32
N ILE A 529 11.18 11.50 29.02
CA ILE A 529 10.96 10.47 27.99
C ILE A 529 11.75 9.20 28.29
N SER A 530 12.97 9.34 28.80
CA SER A 530 13.84 8.19 29.13
C SER A 530 13.30 7.38 30.30
N ALA A 531 12.73 8.06 31.32
CA ALA A 531 12.16 7.40 32.49
C ALA A 531 10.79 6.78 32.20
N THR A 532 9.95 7.45 31.42
CA THR A 532 8.58 6.98 31.12
C THR A 532 8.51 6.06 29.90
N GLN A 533 9.61 5.94 29.15
CA GLN A 533 9.68 5.19 27.89
C GLN A 533 8.63 5.66 26.86
N ASP A 534 8.30 6.96 26.87
CA ASP A 534 7.30 7.53 25.96
C ASP A 534 7.82 7.59 24.51
N ARG A 535 7.13 6.84 23.64
CA ARG A 535 7.53 6.64 22.24
C ARG A 535 6.98 7.70 21.30
N TYR A 536 5.94 8.42 21.71
CA TYR A 536 5.25 9.40 20.88
C TYR A 536 6.01 10.72 20.84
N TRP A 537 6.53 11.16 21.99
CA TRP A 537 7.21 12.46 22.12
C TRP A 537 8.65 12.47 21.61
N ALA A 538 9.35 11.34 21.69
CA ALA A 538 10.73 11.22 21.24
C ALA A 538 11.01 11.80 19.82
N PRO A 539 10.27 11.41 18.76
CA PRO A 539 10.51 11.94 17.43
C PRO A 539 10.19 13.43 17.28
N LEU A 540 9.22 13.96 18.04
CA LEU A 540 8.86 15.38 18.05
C LEU A 540 10.00 16.22 18.64
N PHE A 541 10.53 15.79 19.80
CA PHE A 541 11.64 16.46 20.47
C PHE A 541 12.95 16.38 19.67
N ILE A 542 13.28 15.24 19.05
CA ILE A 542 14.44 15.17 18.15
C ILE A 542 14.27 16.15 16.99
N THR A 543 13.09 16.19 16.36
CA THR A 543 12.82 17.08 15.22
C THR A 543 12.96 18.55 15.62
N ARG A 544 12.46 18.94 16.80
CA ARG A 544 12.61 20.29 17.34
C ARG A 544 14.05 20.61 17.72
N PHE A 545 14.75 19.68 18.37
CA PHE A 545 16.16 19.82 18.72
C PHE A 545 17.05 20.07 17.50
N LEU A 546 16.81 19.36 16.40
CA LEU A 546 17.54 19.58 15.13
C LEU A 546 17.30 20.99 14.58
N LYS A 547 16.07 21.51 14.69
CA LYS A 547 15.76 22.89 14.27
C LYS A 547 16.42 23.92 15.19
N PHE A 548 16.39 23.69 16.49
CA PHE A 548 17.02 24.55 17.49
C PHE A 548 18.55 24.63 17.31
N SER A 549 19.17 23.49 17.00
CA SER A 549 20.62 23.35 16.77
C SER A 549 21.12 24.03 15.49
N LEU A 550 20.23 24.57 14.63
CA LEU A 550 20.65 25.39 13.49
C LEU A 550 21.18 26.76 13.93
N ASP A 551 20.59 27.31 14.99
CA ASP A 551 20.85 28.67 15.45
C ASP A 551 21.71 28.69 16.73
N HIS A 552 21.97 27.53 17.35
CA HIS A 552 22.62 27.40 18.64
C HIS A 552 23.65 26.26 18.66
N GLU A 553 24.76 26.44 19.39
CA GLU A 553 25.69 25.35 19.69
C GLU A 553 25.05 24.39 20.71
N THR A 554 24.94 23.11 20.34
CA THR A 554 24.31 22.07 21.17
C THR A 554 25.21 20.84 21.32
N ASP A 555 24.93 20.04 22.35
CA ASP A 555 25.60 18.75 22.54
C ASP A 555 25.14 17.74 21.46
N GLY A 556 26.09 17.21 20.71
CA GLY A 556 25.86 16.22 19.66
C GLY A 556 25.37 14.85 20.19
N ASP A 557 25.44 14.61 21.50
CA ASP A 557 25.04 13.34 22.12
C ASP A 557 23.56 13.27 22.53
N TYR A 558 22.80 14.37 22.46
CA TYR A 558 21.37 14.40 22.81
C TYR A 558 20.55 13.31 22.10
N VAL A 559 20.66 13.27 20.76
CA VAL A 559 19.94 12.31 19.91
C VAL A 559 20.36 10.87 20.22
N ARG A 560 21.66 10.63 20.41
CA ARG A 560 22.17 9.28 20.72
C ARG A 560 21.66 8.83 22.08
N GLY A 561 21.70 9.71 23.08
CA GLY A 561 21.21 9.45 24.43
C GLY A 561 19.74 9.05 24.41
N LEU A 562 18.87 9.85 23.76
CA LEU A 562 17.45 9.55 23.69
C LEU A 562 17.16 8.23 22.96
N LEU A 563 17.81 7.97 21.83
CA LEU A 563 17.61 6.72 21.08
C LEU A 563 18.13 5.48 21.81
N SER A 564 19.15 5.64 22.68
CA SER A 564 19.71 4.53 23.46
C SER A 564 18.80 4.05 24.59
N CYS A 565 17.80 4.85 24.97
CA CYS A 565 16.82 4.49 26.00
C CYS A 565 15.77 3.49 25.51
N PHE A 566 15.63 3.33 24.19
CA PHE A 566 14.62 2.50 23.56
C PHE A 566 15.16 1.14 23.11
N THR A 567 14.26 0.16 22.98
CA THR A 567 14.60 -1.10 22.30
C THR A 567 14.97 -0.84 20.84
N HIS A 568 15.71 -1.75 20.19
CA HIS A 568 16.13 -1.58 18.80
C HIS A 568 14.96 -1.36 17.82
N ASP A 569 13.79 -1.98 18.09
CA ASP A 569 12.58 -1.79 17.30
C ASP A 569 11.95 -0.40 17.49
N GLU A 570 11.88 0.08 18.72
CA GLU A 570 11.37 1.41 19.04
C GLU A 570 12.28 2.52 18.53
N ALA A 571 13.60 2.37 18.69
CA ALA A 571 14.58 3.28 18.11
C ALA A 571 14.43 3.35 16.58
N SER A 572 14.18 2.22 15.92
CA SER A 572 13.92 2.17 14.47
C SER A 572 12.64 2.92 14.09
N ARG A 573 11.54 2.75 14.84
CA ARG A 573 10.30 3.52 14.64
C ARG A 573 10.51 5.02 14.85
N CYS A 574 11.27 5.40 15.88
CA CYS A 574 11.62 6.79 16.16
C CYS A 574 12.42 7.40 15.01
N ILE A 575 13.45 6.72 14.52
CA ILE A 575 14.27 7.15 13.37
C ILE A 575 13.40 7.38 12.12
N ILE A 576 12.48 6.45 11.84
CA ILE A 576 11.53 6.58 10.72
C ILE A 576 10.65 7.82 10.93
N ALA A 577 10.06 7.98 12.11
CA ALA A 577 9.17 9.09 12.43
C ALA A 577 9.87 10.45 12.35
N VAL A 578 11.09 10.58 12.88
CA VAL A 578 11.90 11.82 12.75
C VAL A 578 12.15 12.15 11.28
N THR A 579 12.55 11.16 10.48
CA THR A 579 12.83 11.37 9.06
C THR A 579 11.57 11.83 8.30
N GLU A 580 10.42 11.23 8.60
CA GLU A 580 9.13 11.63 8.03
C GLU A 580 8.68 13.03 8.52
N LEU A 581 8.94 13.41 9.77
CA LEU A 581 8.63 14.75 10.32
C LEU A 581 9.52 15.87 9.76
N LEU A 582 10.74 15.55 9.32
CA LEU A 582 11.65 16.51 8.67
C LEU A 582 11.26 16.83 7.23
N ALA A 583 10.67 15.86 6.52
CA ALA A 583 10.39 15.97 5.08
C ALA A 583 9.52 17.17 4.66
N PRO A 584 8.43 17.55 5.38
CA PRO A 584 7.63 18.71 5.01
C PRO A 584 8.41 20.03 4.96
N SER A 585 9.52 20.15 5.71
CA SER A 585 10.33 21.37 5.72
C SER A 585 11.10 21.62 4.41
N ARG A 586 11.37 20.56 3.64
CA ARG A 586 12.23 20.56 2.43
C ARG A 586 13.58 21.28 2.62
N LYS A 587 14.06 21.33 3.85
CA LYS A 587 15.32 21.99 4.23
C LYS A 587 16.45 20.96 4.19
N GLN A 588 17.26 20.98 3.13
CA GLN A 588 18.35 20.02 2.92
C GLN A 588 19.34 19.97 4.09
N HIS A 589 19.66 21.12 4.70
CA HIS A 589 20.56 21.20 5.85
C HIS A 589 20.08 20.41 7.08
N LEU A 590 18.76 20.33 7.31
CA LEU A 590 18.20 19.52 8.40
C LEU A 590 18.41 18.02 8.15
N PHE A 591 18.27 17.59 6.89
CA PHE A 591 18.57 16.21 6.52
C PHE A 591 20.06 15.90 6.62
N GLU A 592 20.94 16.83 6.27
CA GLU A 592 22.40 16.66 6.43
C GLU A 592 22.80 16.53 7.91
N MET A 593 22.26 17.39 8.78
CA MET A 593 22.46 17.27 10.24
C MET A 593 21.90 15.95 10.78
N TRP A 594 20.70 15.57 10.35
CA TRP A 594 20.11 14.29 10.74
C TRP A 594 20.98 13.11 10.29
N GLN A 595 21.51 13.18 9.06
CA GLN A 595 22.45 12.19 8.53
C GLN A 595 23.68 12.07 9.42
N ASP A 596 24.25 13.18 9.88
CA ASP A 596 25.41 13.19 10.77
C ASP A 596 25.13 12.57 12.14
N HIS A 597 23.93 12.72 12.69
CA HIS A 597 23.53 11.99 13.89
C HIS A 597 23.36 10.49 13.64
N LEU A 598 22.71 10.10 12.54
CA LEU A 598 22.54 8.69 12.15
C LEU A 598 23.88 7.97 11.98
N ARG A 599 24.89 8.66 11.44
CA ARG A 599 26.26 8.15 11.26
C ARG A 599 26.99 7.81 12.57
N ARG A 600 26.56 8.42 13.68
CA ARG A 600 27.17 8.22 15.01
C ARG A 600 26.46 7.15 15.84
N LEU A 601 25.45 6.48 15.28
CA LEU A 601 24.75 5.39 15.95
C LEU A 601 25.57 4.10 15.90
N GLN A 602 25.45 3.30 16.96
CA GLN A 602 26.09 1.98 17.08
C GLN A 602 25.06 0.88 16.86
N ASN A 603 25.51 -0.37 16.69
CA ASN A 603 24.65 -1.56 16.51
C ASN A 603 23.63 -1.45 15.35
N ILE A 604 24.07 -0.86 14.22
CA ILE A 604 23.27 -0.72 13.00
C ILE A 604 22.57 -2.03 12.57
N PRO A 605 23.20 -3.22 12.60
CA PRO A 605 22.52 -4.47 12.21
C PRO A 605 21.22 -4.75 12.98
N SER A 606 21.20 -4.47 14.29
CA SER A 606 20.01 -4.67 15.14
C SER A 606 18.89 -3.65 14.86
N LEU A 607 19.26 -2.43 14.45
CA LEU A 607 18.27 -1.40 14.07
C LEU A 607 17.61 -1.77 12.73
N VAL A 608 18.41 -2.19 11.74
CA VAL A 608 17.89 -2.46 10.39
C VAL A 608 17.12 -3.78 10.29
N SER A 609 17.25 -4.69 11.27
CA SER A 609 16.47 -5.92 11.35
C SER A 609 15.01 -5.71 11.78
N SER A 610 14.63 -4.51 12.23
CA SER A 610 13.25 -4.23 12.69
C SER A 610 12.24 -4.40 11.55
N SER A 611 11.11 -5.07 11.83
CA SER A 611 9.99 -5.17 10.88
C SER A 611 9.35 -3.81 10.55
N SER A 612 9.57 -2.81 11.42
CA SER A 612 9.05 -1.44 11.30
C SER A 612 9.46 -0.74 10.02
N TRP A 613 10.64 -1.07 9.46
CA TRP A 613 11.09 -0.52 8.18
C TRP A 613 10.14 -0.82 7.03
N SER A 614 9.49 -1.99 7.06
CA SER A 614 8.55 -2.43 6.03
C SER A 614 7.08 -2.08 6.33
N ASP A 615 6.75 -1.70 7.57
CA ASP A 615 5.38 -1.35 7.95
C ASP A 615 5.06 0.11 7.59
N LEU A 616 4.25 0.29 6.53
CA LEU A 616 3.83 1.60 6.02
C LEU A 616 2.54 2.12 6.68
N ARG A 617 1.92 1.34 7.59
CA ARG A 617 0.70 1.74 8.32
C ARG A 617 1.02 2.64 9.51
N VAL A 618 2.25 2.56 10.03
CA VAL A 618 2.70 3.27 11.23
C VAL A 618 3.22 4.65 10.83
N THR A 619 2.37 5.67 10.87
CA THR A 619 2.65 7.03 11.38
C THR A 619 1.39 7.89 11.19
N ALA A 620 0.48 7.81 12.16
CA ALA A 620 -0.65 8.72 12.28
C ALA A 620 -0.24 9.89 13.19
N SER A 621 0.55 10.81 12.65
CA SER A 621 0.69 12.15 13.23
C SER A 621 0.04 13.14 12.25
N PRO A 622 -0.75 14.13 12.70
CA PRO A 622 -1.44 15.07 11.82
C PRO A 622 -0.50 15.78 10.83
N SER A 623 0.76 15.97 11.22
CA SER A 623 1.82 16.63 10.45
C SER A 623 2.44 15.78 9.34
N THR A 624 2.30 14.45 9.36
CA THR A 624 2.82 13.52 8.32
C THR A 624 1.75 13.08 7.31
N SER A 625 0.52 13.60 7.44
CA SER A 625 -0.63 13.32 6.56
C SER A 625 -0.40 13.76 5.11
N CYS A 626 0.54 14.67 4.86
CA CYS A 626 0.88 15.17 3.54
C CYS A 626 1.85 14.27 2.74
N LEU A 627 2.50 13.30 3.38
CA LEU A 627 3.47 12.42 2.71
C LEU A 627 2.78 11.21 2.07
N THR A 628 3.01 11.02 0.78
CA THR A 628 2.55 9.82 0.08
C THR A 628 3.30 8.58 0.57
N GLN A 629 2.70 7.39 0.43
CA GLN A 629 3.38 6.15 0.79
C GLN A 629 4.68 5.93 -0.03
N GLN A 630 4.74 6.42 -1.27
CA GLN A 630 5.96 6.42 -2.08
C GLN A 630 7.05 7.30 -1.45
N GLN A 631 6.72 8.51 -1.03
CA GLN A 631 7.64 9.41 -0.35
C GLN A 631 8.17 8.81 0.96
N ARG A 632 7.31 8.17 1.76
CA ARG A 632 7.72 7.46 2.99
C ARG A 632 8.73 6.35 2.69
N ILE A 633 8.52 5.57 1.63
CA ILE A 633 9.47 4.54 1.20
C ILE A 633 10.81 5.17 0.81
N ILE A 634 10.82 6.27 0.04
CA ILE A 634 12.05 6.96 -0.37
C ILE A 634 12.84 7.46 0.85
N LEU A 635 12.17 8.06 1.83
CA LEU A 635 12.81 8.52 3.07
C LEU A 635 13.44 7.37 3.86
N ARG A 636 12.74 6.23 3.99
CA ARG A 636 13.28 5.02 4.64
C ARG A 636 14.47 4.44 3.87
N LEU A 637 14.38 4.40 2.54
CA LEU A 637 15.49 3.98 1.68
C LEU A 637 16.71 4.90 1.84
N TRP A 638 16.50 6.22 2.00
CA TRP A 638 17.57 7.19 2.24
C TRP A 638 18.26 6.97 3.60
N VAL A 639 17.51 6.64 4.66
CA VAL A 639 18.10 6.29 5.97
C VAL A 639 18.87 4.97 5.90
N LEU A 640 18.27 3.92 5.34
CA LEU A 640 18.95 2.63 5.16
C LEU A 640 20.20 2.76 4.28
N ARG A 641 20.15 3.64 3.27
CA ARG A 641 21.31 3.98 2.45
C ARG A 641 22.39 4.67 3.28
N THR A 642 22.04 5.59 4.17
CA THR A 642 22.99 6.20 5.11
C THR A 642 23.64 5.12 5.98
N PHE A 643 22.88 4.21 6.57
CA PHE A 643 23.43 3.11 7.36
C PHE A 643 24.36 2.18 6.57
N SER A 644 24.00 1.84 5.33
CA SER A 644 24.81 0.94 4.48
C SER A 644 26.23 1.47 4.21
N GLU A 645 26.42 2.78 4.32
CA GLU A 645 27.68 3.47 4.04
C GLU A 645 28.71 3.30 5.16
N TYR A 646 28.24 3.04 6.38
CA TYR A 646 29.05 2.94 7.60
C TYR A 646 29.12 1.52 8.16
N LEU A 647 28.50 0.57 7.47
CA LEU A 647 28.65 -0.85 7.74
C LEU A 647 30.08 -1.34 7.39
N PRO A 648 30.70 -2.21 8.21
CA PRO A 648 32.08 -2.67 8.04
C PRO A 648 32.35 -3.39 6.69
N GLU A 649 31.31 -3.90 6.04
CA GLU A 649 31.29 -4.52 4.71
C GLU A 649 31.83 -3.58 3.61
N GLY A 650 31.84 -2.26 3.87
CA GLY A 650 32.48 -1.25 3.04
C GLY A 650 31.63 -0.82 1.83
N PRO A 651 32.21 -0.03 0.93
CA PRO A 651 31.45 0.73 -0.06
C PRO A 651 30.67 -0.16 -1.03
N LEU A 652 29.56 0.36 -1.55
CA LEU A 652 28.54 -0.34 -2.38
C LEU A 652 29.06 -1.24 -3.51
N TRP A 653 30.27 -1.02 -4.03
CA TRP A 653 30.85 -1.83 -5.12
C TRP A 653 31.55 -3.10 -4.66
N ARG A 654 31.63 -3.34 -3.34
CA ARG A 654 32.02 -4.64 -2.78
C ARG A 654 30.79 -5.55 -2.77
N GLN A 655 30.92 -6.73 -3.38
CA GLN A 655 29.89 -7.78 -3.40
C GLN A 655 29.89 -8.52 -2.07
N VAL A 656 29.38 -7.87 -1.04
CA VAL A 656 29.17 -8.44 0.29
C VAL A 656 27.73 -8.11 0.68
N VAL A 657 27.01 -9.12 1.19
CA VAL A 657 25.65 -8.93 1.70
C VAL A 657 25.72 -8.09 2.97
N ARG A 658 25.03 -6.96 2.96
CA ARG A 658 24.93 -6.04 4.12
C ARG A 658 23.65 -6.32 4.88
N ALA A 659 23.65 -6.01 6.18
CA ALA A 659 22.44 -6.06 7.00
C ALA A 659 21.30 -5.18 6.42
N THR A 660 21.62 -4.13 5.67
CA THR A 660 20.65 -3.23 5.00
C THR A 660 20.05 -3.80 3.71
N ASP A 661 20.65 -4.81 3.08
CA ASP A 661 20.26 -5.21 1.71
C ASP A 661 18.86 -5.85 1.68
N TYR A 662 18.50 -6.64 2.69
CA TYR A 662 17.16 -7.23 2.82
C TYR A 662 16.05 -6.18 3.00
N PRO A 663 16.09 -5.27 4.01
CA PRO A 663 15.05 -4.26 4.17
C PRO A 663 14.98 -3.30 2.99
N VAL A 664 16.11 -2.96 2.36
CA VAL A 664 16.13 -2.16 1.12
C VAL A 664 15.43 -2.90 -0.01
N SER A 665 15.75 -4.17 -0.25
CA SER A 665 15.13 -4.96 -1.32
C SER A 665 13.62 -5.09 -1.13
N ARG A 666 13.17 -5.30 0.12
CA ARG A 666 11.74 -5.35 0.46
C ARG A 666 11.04 -4.01 0.19
N LEU A 667 11.65 -2.89 0.59
CA LEU A 667 11.11 -1.55 0.31
C LEU A 667 11.11 -1.22 -1.19
N LEU A 668 12.13 -1.60 -1.95
CA LEU A 668 12.16 -1.42 -3.41
C LEU A 668 11.09 -2.26 -4.10
N SER A 669 10.80 -3.46 -3.61
CA SER A 669 9.70 -4.30 -4.09
C SER A 669 8.33 -3.65 -3.83
N LEU A 670 8.11 -3.13 -2.61
CA LEU A 670 6.90 -2.36 -2.25
C LEU A 670 6.76 -1.07 -3.06
N TYR A 671 7.87 -0.39 -3.36
CA TYR A 671 7.86 0.80 -4.22
C TYR A 671 7.47 0.42 -5.65
N LYS A 672 8.09 -0.64 -6.18
CA LYS A 672 7.85 -1.11 -7.55
C LYS A 672 6.41 -1.53 -7.78
N SER A 673 5.82 -2.33 -6.87
CA SER A 673 4.43 -2.75 -6.99
C SER A 673 3.46 -1.57 -7.03
N ARG A 674 3.80 -0.44 -6.38
CA ARG A 674 3.01 0.79 -6.41
C ARG A 674 3.19 1.58 -7.69
N VAL A 675 4.42 1.69 -8.21
CA VAL A 675 4.66 2.38 -9.48
C VAL A 675 4.01 1.63 -10.64
N ASP A 676 4.12 0.30 -10.67
CA ASP A 676 3.55 -0.50 -11.75
C ASP A 676 2.00 -0.46 -11.76
N ARG A 677 1.32 -0.14 -10.64
CA ARG A 677 -0.14 0.11 -10.59
C ARG A 677 -0.59 1.38 -11.31
N VAL A 678 0.26 2.40 -11.41
CA VAL A 678 -0.12 3.73 -11.93
C VAL A 678 0.14 3.85 -13.45
N ASN A 679 0.78 2.85 -14.08
CA ASN A 679 0.98 2.68 -15.53
C ASN A 679 1.65 3.82 -16.33
N THR A 680 1.99 4.96 -15.72
CA THR A 680 2.45 6.16 -16.45
C THR A 680 3.97 6.35 -16.50
N GLU A 681 4.73 5.91 -15.49
CA GLU A 681 6.18 6.21 -15.40
C GLU A 681 7.07 4.97 -15.15
N SER A 682 8.35 5.06 -15.55
CA SER A 682 9.33 4.03 -15.19
C SER A 682 9.70 4.09 -13.71
N PHE A 683 9.98 2.92 -13.12
CA PHE A 683 10.39 2.80 -11.71
C PHE A 683 11.49 3.79 -11.33
N LEU A 684 12.55 3.91 -12.14
CA LEU A 684 13.63 4.85 -11.85
C LEU A 684 13.25 6.30 -12.09
N SER A 685 12.39 6.60 -13.07
CA SER A 685 11.89 7.98 -13.29
C SER A 685 11.11 8.45 -12.08
N SER A 686 10.17 7.63 -11.60
CA SER A 686 9.38 7.91 -10.41
C SER A 686 10.25 8.06 -9.17
N LEU A 687 11.26 7.19 -9.00
CA LEU A 687 12.19 7.27 -7.87
C LEU A 687 13.03 8.55 -7.91
N VAL A 688 13.56 8.94 -9.07
CA VAL A 688 14.32 10.19 -9.25
C VAL A 688 13.43 11.39 -8.96
N GLY A 689 12.22 11.42 -9.51
CA GLY A 689 11.23 12.47 -9.24
C GLY A 689 10.92 12.59 -7.76
N GLY A 690 10.64 11.48 -7.08
CA GLY A 690 10.35 11.48 -5.65
C GLY A 690 11.52 11.90 -4.77
N ILE A 691 12.77 11.59 -5.15
CA ILE A 691 13.98 12.09 -4.48
C ILE A 691 14.05 13.63 -4.61
N HIS A 692 13.83 14.16 -5.81
CA HIS A 692 13.87 15.60 -6.07
C HIS A 692 12.72 16.35 -5.38
N ASP A 693 11.52 15.77 -5.37
CA ASP A 693 10.33 16.34 -4.71
C ASP A 693 10.50 16.48 -3.19
N LEU A 694 11.19 15.52 -2.57
CA LEU A 694 11.47 15.52 -1.14
C LEU A 694 12.62 16.47 -0.74
N GLY A 695 13.45 16.90 -1.70
CA GLY A 695 14.60 17.77 -1.41
C GLY A 695 15.65 17.12 -0.50
N ILE A 696 15.75 15.78 -0.51
CA ILE A 696 16.75 15.05 0.29
C ILE A 696 18.15 15.15 -0.35
N PRO A 697 19.22 15.20 0.46
CA PRO A 697 20.57 15.28 -0.06
C PRO A 697 20.97 13.98 -0.77
N PRO A 698 21.76 14.07 -1.86
CA PRO A 698 22.20 12.89 -2.61
C PRO A 698 23.07 11.99 -1.72
N SER A 699 22.65 10.72 -1.60
CA SER A 699 23.31 9.70 -0.78
C SER A 699 23.84 8.54 -1.63
N GLY A 700 23.62 8.57 -2.95
CA GLY A 700 23.89 7.43 -3.83
C GLY A 700 22.82 6.35 -3.71
N LEU A 701 21.59 6.74 -3.38
CA LEU A 701 20.44 5.85 -3.31
C LEU A 701 20.17 5.18 -4.67
N LEU A 702 20.34 5.92 -5.78
CA LEU A 702 20.16 5.36 -7.12
C LEU A 702 21.22 4.29 -7.43
N MET A 703 22.45 4.48 -6.96
CA MET A 703 23.51 3.47 -7.12
C MET A 703 23.17 2.19 -6.36
N LEU A 704 22.72 2.29 -5.11
CA LEU A 704 22.29 1.14 -4.31
C LEU A 704 21.12 0.41 -4.99
N THR A 705 20.13 1.16 -5.44
CA THR A 705 18.94 0.64 -6.12
C THR A 705 19.30 -0.12 -7.39
N VAL A 706 20.12 0.47 -8.26
CA VAL A 706 20.56 -0.17 -9.51
C VAL A 706 21.46 -1.38 -9.24
N HIS A 707 22.30 -1.32 -8.19
CA HIS A 707 23.13 -2.44 -7.80
C HIS A 707 22.30 -3.66 -7.38
N LEU A 708 21.35 -3.48 -6.46
CA LEU A 708 20.48 -4.55 -5.97
C LEU A 708 19.56 -5.09 -7.07
N LYS A 709 19.01 -4.22 -7.93
CA LYS A 709 18.12 -4.63 -9.02
C LYS A 709 18.84 -5.42 -10.12
N THR A 710 20.10 -5.08 -10.42
CA THR A 710 20.81 -5.67 -11.57
C THR A 710 21.83 -6.74 -11.20
N GLY A 711 22.34 -6.74 -9.97
CA GLY A 711 23.45 -7.60 -9.54
C GLY A 711 24.78 -7.36 -10.28
N LYS A 712 24.80 -6.42 -11.24
CA LYS A 712 25.95 -6.19 -12.14
C LYS A 712 26.92 -5.18 -11.54
N ARG A 713 28.21 -5.39 -11.79
CA ARG A 713 29.27 -4.48 -11.36
C ARG A 713 29.21 -3.18 -12.17
N MET A 714 29.18 -2.04 -11.49
CA MET A 714 29.12 -0.72 -12.13
C MET A 714 30.52 -0.14 -12.40
N THR A 715 30.72 0.42 -13.59
CA THR A 715 31.96 1.16 -13.90
C THR A 715 32.03 2.49 -13.12
N LYS A 716 33.23 3.09 -13.03
CA LYS A 716 33.38 4.46 -12.46
C LYS A 716 32.53 5.48 -13.21
N ALA A 717 32.37 5.30 -14.52
CA ALA A 717 31.59 6.21 -15.34
C ALA A 717 30.08 6.05 -15.12
N THR A 718 29.58 4.81 -15.00
CA THR A 718 28.18 4.52 -14.66
C THR A 718 27.80 5.16 -13.32
N ARG A 719 28.65 5.01 -12.29
CA ARG A 719 28.45 5.63 -10.97
C ARG A 719 28.36 7.16 -11.03
N ARG A 720 29.24 7.80 -11.80
CA ARG A 720 29.19 9.26 -12.01
C ARG A 720 27.89 9.71 -12.68
N THR A 721 27.39 8.94 -13.65
CA THR A 721 26.12 9.26 -14.32
C THR A 721 24.93 9.12 -13.37
N LEU A 722 24.87 8.04 -12.56
CA LEU A 722 23.80 7.87 -11.57
C LEU A 722 23.84 8.94 -10.46
N ASN A 723 25.03 9.30 -9.98
CA ASN A 723 25.17 10.41 -9.03
C ASN A 723 24.67 11.73 -9.62
N ARG A 724 24.99 12.02 -10.88
CA ARG A 724 24.46 13.21 -11.56
C ARG A 724 22.95 13.19 -11.72
N LEU A 725 22.35 12.01 -11.90
CA LEU A 725 20.89 11.86 -11.98
C LEU A 725 20.23 12.11 -10.62
N GLU A 726 20.91 11.75 -9.52
CA GLU A 726 20.45 12.01 -8.16
C GLU A 726 20.65 13.47 -7.74
N SER A 727 21.83 14.05 -8.03
CA SER A 727 22.26 15.36 -7.54
C SER A 727 21.88 16.54 -8.45
N SER A 728 21.31 16.30 -9.62
CA SER A 728 20.99 17.35 -10.59
C SER A 728 19.66 17.03 -11.26
N ASN A 729 18.96 18.07 -11.76
CA ASN A 729 17.71 17.94 -12.51
C ASN A 729 17.92 17.39 -13.94
N VAL A 730 18.83 16.43 -14.11
CA VAL A 730 19.04 15.71 -15.36
C VAL A 730 17.99 14.61 -15.42
N SER A 731 17.27 14.51 -16.53
CA SER A 731 16.25 13.47 -16.73
C SER A 731 16.85 12.18 -17.30
N LEU A 732 16.11 11.08 -17.24
CA LEU A 732 16.47 9.85 -17.97
C LEU A 732 16.52 10.08 -19.49
N LEU A 733 15.72 11.01 -20.02
CA LEU A 733 15.74 11.40 -21.43
C LEU A 733 17.06 12.06 -21.82
N ASP A 734 17.64 12.90 -20.95
CA ASP A 734 18.95 13.52 -21.19
C ASP A 734 20.07 12.47 -21.24
N ILE A 735 19.99 11.45 -20.37
CA ILE A 735 20.89 10.30 -20.41
C ILE A 735 20.70 9.50 -21.70
N PHE A 736 19.45 9.30 -22.13
CA PHE A 736 19.13 8.59 -23.36
C PHE A 736 19.64 9.35 -24.60
N ALA A 737 19.54 10.68 -24.63
CA ALA A 737 20.03 11.53 -25.71
C ALA A 737 21.56 11.60 -25.77
N ASN A 738 22.27 11.52 -24.64
CA ASN A 738 23.73 11.52 -24.61
C ASN A 738 24.32 10.12 -24.94
N GLY A 739 24.98 9.99 -26.09
CA GLY A 739 25.47 8.69 -26.61
C GLY A 739 26.44 7.96 -25.68
N ASP A 740 27.32 8.71 -25.02
CA ASP A 740 28.30 8.15 -24.09
C ASP A 740 27.65 7.72 -22.78
N ALA A 741 26.74 8.54 -22.24
CA ALA A 741 25.99 8.21 -21.03
C ALA A 741 25.13 6.97 -21.24
N TYR A 742 24.33 6.94 -22.32
CA TYR A 742 23.53 5.78 -22.72
C TYR A 742 24.36 4.50 -22.82
N ARG A 743 25.50 4.51 -23.54
CA ARG A 743 26.33 3.31 -23.71
C ARG A 743 26.83 2.74 -22.38
N LYS A 744 27.12 3.61 -21.41
CA LYS A 744 27.65 3.25 -20.08
C LYS A 744 26.55 2.80 -19.10
N THR A 745 25.29 3.17 -19.35
CA THR A 745 24.16 2.87 -18.46
C THR A 745 23.22 1.81 -19.02
N VAL A 746 23.19 1.59 -20.34
CA VAL A 746 22.28 0.61 -20.98
C VAL A 746 22.34 -0.81 -20.37
N PRO A 747 23.50 -1.35 -19.93
CA PRO A 747 23.53 -2.69 -19.33
C PRO A 747 22.73 -2.81 -18.03
N HIS A 748 22.42 -1.67 -17.39
CA HIS A 748 21.70 -1.55 -16.14
C HIS A 748 20.31 -0.94 -16.30
N LEU A 749 20.14 -0.03 -17.27
CA LEU A 749 18.93 0.79 -17.45
C LEU A 749 18.12 0.45 -18.71
N PHE A 750 18.40 -0.68 -19.38
CA PHE A 750 17.72 -1.04 -20.62
C PHE A 750 16.19 -1.08 -20.46
N SER A 751 15.68 -1.67 -19.38
CA SER A 751 14.23 -1.72 -19.11
C SER A 751 13.60 -0.34 -18.98
N ASP A 752 14.32 0.61 -18.38
CA ASP A 752 13.82 1.97 -18.17
C ASP A 752 13.84 2.74 -19.49
N PHE A 753 14.87 2.55 -20.33
CA PHE A 753 14.90 3.11 -21.69
C PHE A 753 13.88 2.49 -22.63
N GLU A 754 13.63 1.18 -22.53
CA GLU A 754 12.60 0.47 -23.29
C GLU A 754 11.23 1.05 -22.99
N ARG A 755 10.89 1.21 -21.71
CA ARG A 755 9.61 1.79 -21.27
C ARG A 755 9.41 3.23 -21.74
N LEU A 756 10.48 4.03 -21.73
CA LEU A 756 10.46 5.42 -22.23
C LEU A 756 10.11 5.49 -23.72
N VAL A 757 10.65 4.58 -24.54
CA VAL A 757 10.42 4.64 -25.99
C VAL A 757 9.22 3.81 -26.44
N ARG A 758 8.74 2.85 -25.62
CA ARG A 758 7.62 1.95 -25.94
C ARG A 758 6.32 2.69 -26.24
N GLN A 759 6.09 3.85 -25.64
CA GLN A 759 4.88 4.66 -25.85
C GLN A 759 4.88 5.44 -27.17
N ILE A 760 6.00 5.47 -27.91
CA ILE A 760 6.14 6.23 -29.15
C ILE A 760 5.46 5.45 -30.29
N ASN A 761 4.47 6.04 -30.95
CA ASN A 761 3.89 5.44 -32.15
C ASN A 761 4.84 5.64 -33.35
N VAL A 762 5.75 4.68 -33.52
CA VAL A 762 6.75 4.67 -34.62
C VAL A 762 6.13 4.56 -36.02
N THR A 763 4.87 4.14 -36.12
CA THR A 763 4.15 4.06 -37.40
C THR A 763 3.26 5.27 -37.70
N SER A 764 3.25 6.27 -36.81
CA SER A 764 2.48 7.49 -37.05
C SER A 764 3.09 8.32 -38.20
N PRO A 765 2.27 8.95 -39.08
CA PRO A 765 2.77 9.75 -40.19
C PRO A 765 3.77 10.83 -39.75
N SER A 766 3.47 11.52 -38.64
CA SER A 766 4.35 12.55 -38.08
C SER A 766 5.71 12.01 -37.63
N PHE A 767 5.76 10.82 -37.02
CA PHE A 767 7.02 10.20 -36.63
C PHE A 767 7.83 9.78 -37.86
N VAL A 768 7.19 9.21 -38.88
CA VAL A 768 7.84 8.77 -40.12
C VAL A 768 8.44 9.97 -40.86
N GLU A 769 7.66 11.05 -41.03
CA GLU A 769 8.12 12.30 -41.66
C GLU A 769 9.32 12.90 -40.90
N ASN A 770 9.24 12.96 -39.57
CA ASN A 770 10.34 13.46 -38.75
C ASN A 770 11.58 12.56 -38.83
N SER A 771 11.39 11.24 -38.89
CA SER A 771 12.49 10.28 -39.05
C SER A 771 13.20 10.42 -40.40
N ILE A 772 12.43 10.66 -41.48
CA ILE A 772 12.96 10.98 -42.82
C ILE A 772 13.72 12.31 -42.79
N HIS A 773 13.18 13.33 -42.11
CA HIS A 773 13.85 14.61 -41.96
C HIS A 773 15.19 14.49 -41.20
N ILE A 774 15.22 13.76 -40.07
CA ILE A 774 16.45 13.49 -39.31
C ILE A 774 17.46 12.70 -40.16
N ALA A 775 16.99 11.69 -40.89
CA ALA A 775 17.84 10.87 -41.74
C ALA A 775 18.44 11.64 -42.93
N SER A 776 17.66 12.53 -43.55
CA SER A 776 18.07 13.33 -44.71
C SER A 776 18.99 14.49 -44.33
N THR A 777 18.71 15.20 -43.22
CA THR A 777 19.59 16.24 -42.67
C THR A 777 20.99 15.69 -42.40
N GLY A 778 21.07 14.46 -41.87
CA GLY A 778 22.33 13.77 -41.65
C GLY A 778 23.09 14.22 -40.40
N ASP A 779 22.42 14.89 -39.47
CA ASP A 779 23.01 15.20 -38.17
C ASP A 779 23.34 13.89 -37.44
N SER A 780 24.63 13.67 -37.22
CA SER A 780 25.11 12.40 -36.67
C SER A 780 24.54 12.13 -35.28
N GLN A 781 24.30 13.15 -34.46
CA GLN A 781 23.77 12.96 -33.11
C GLN A 781 22.30 12.52 -33.13
N ASN A 782 21.46 13.23 -33.88
CA ASN A 782 20.05 12.91 -34.03
C ASN A 782 19.82 11.57 -34.72
N VAL A 783 20.60 11.22 -35.74
CA VAL A 783 20.53 9.91 -36.39
C VAL A 783 20.87 8.78 -35.40
N TRP A 784 21.89 8.94 -34.55
CA TRP A 784 22.17 7.96 -33.51
C TRP A 784 21.11 7.90 -32.40
N THR A 785 20.42 9.01 -32.10
CA THR A 785 19.24 9.02 -31.22
C THR A 785 18.11 8.18 -31.83
N LEU A 786 17.82 8.36 -33.11
CA LEU A 786 16.84 7.55 -33.84
C LEU A 786 17.22 6.05 -33.80
N ILE A 787 18.48 5.72 -34.06
CA ILE A 787 18.96 4.32 -34.00
C ILE A 787 18.83 3.73 -32.58
N ARG A 788 19.11 4.52 -31.53
CA ARG A 788 18.91 4.10 -30.13
C ARG A 788 17.44 3.84 -29.82
N LEU A 789 16.54 4.69 -30.33
CA LEU A 789 15.10 4.51 -30.20
C LEU A 789 14.68 3.18 -30.83
N LEU A 790 15.02 2.94 -32.10
CA LEU A 790 14.69 1.67 -32.79
C LEU A 790 15.26 0.45 -32.04
N ARG A 791 16.48 0.56 -31.49
CA ARG A 791 17.12 -0.49 -30.71
C ARG A 791 16.39 -0.79 -29.39
N CYS A 792 15.84 0.22 -28.74
CA CYS A 792 15.14 0.06 -27.46
C CYS A 792 13.64 -0.23 -27.63
N HIS A 793 13.05 -0.07 -28.82
CA HIS A 793 11.60 -0.22 -29.02
C HIS A 793 11.18 -1.69 -29.21
N THR A 794 10.55 -2.30 -28.19
CA THR A 794 10.13 -3.71 -28.27
C THR A 794 8.94 -3.94 -29.20
N PRO A 795 7.85 -3.14 -29.17
CA PRO A 795 6.72 -3.34 -30.08
C PRO A 795 7.10 -3.31 -31.57
N LEU A 796 7.98 -2.39 -31.98
CA LEU A 796 8.56 -2.34 -33.31
C LEU A 796 9.20 -3.67 -33.73
N LYS A 797 10.01 -4.28 -32.85
CA LYS A 797 10.69 -5.55 -33.17
C LYS A 797 9.70 -6.68 -33.37
N ILE A 798 8.63 -6.71 -32.57
CA ILE A 798 7.54 -7.67 -32.69
C ILE A 798 6.79 -7.45 -34.01
N ALA A 799 6.42 -6.20 -34.32
CA ALA A 799 5.74 -5.83 -35.56
C ALA A 799 6.56 -6.24 -36.80
N LEU A 800 7.88 -5.98 -36.78
CA LEU A 800 8.80 -6.38 -37.84
C LEU A 800 8.81 -7.90 -38.07
N SER A 801 8.80 -8.72 -37.01
CA SER A 801 8.75 -10.17 -37.13
C SER A 801 7.46 -10.73 -37.73
N ARG A 802 6.40 -9.90 -37.81
CA ARG A 802 5.08 -10.27 -38.34
C ARG A 802 4.84 -9.77 -39.78
N SER A 803 5.85 -9.19 -40.43
CA SER A 803 5.71 -8.52 -41.74
C SER A 803 5.85 -9.44 -42.97
N TRP A 804 5.75 -10.76 -42.79
CA TRP A 804 6.12 -11.80 -43.79
C TRP A 804 5.22 -11.94 -45.04
N GLY A 805 4.08 -11.25 -45.13
CA GLY A 805 3.18 -11.37 -46.29
C GLY A 805 3.08 -10.08 -47.11
N PRO A 806 3.17 -10.10 -48.46
CA PRO A 806 2.69 -8.96 -49.25
C PRO A 806 1.19 -8.76 -49.02
N ILE A 807 0.74 -7.50 -48.99
CA ILE A 807 -0.70 -7.19 -49.04
C ILE A 807 -1.18 -7.77 -50.39
N PRO A 808 -2.17 -8.67 -50.41
CA PRO A 808 -2.72 -9.20 -51.67
C PRO A 808 -3.18 -8.06 -52.56
N ASP A 809 -2.98 -8.19 -53.87
CA ASP A 809 -3.53 -7.23 -54.82
C ASP A 809 -5.06 -7.16 -54.63
N PRO A 810 -5.70 -5.98 -54.68
CA PRO A 810 -7.16 -5.86 -54.51
C PRO A 810 -7.98 -6.73 -55.47
N SER A 811 -7.39 -7.18 -56.59
CA SER A 811 -7.99 -8.09 -57.57
C SER A 811 -7.90 -9.58 -57.19
N GLU A 812 -6.96 -9.96 -56.31
CA GLU A 812 -6.84 -11.30 -55.76
C GLU A 812 -7.76 -11.39 -54.54
N LYS A 813 -8.95 -11.96 -54.72
CA LYS A 813 -9.97 -12.18 -53.67
C LYS A 813 -9.54 -13.21 -52.59
N ALA A 814 -8.29 -13.16 -52.14
CA ALA A 814 -7.80 -13.93 -51.01
C ALA A 814 -8.14 -13.16 -49.72
N LEU A 815 -9.03 -13.73 -48.92
CA LEU A 815 -9.32 -13.30 -47.56
C LEU A 815 -8.09 -13.59 -46.66
N VAL A 816 -7.03 -12.80 -46.80
CA VAL A 816 -6.06 -12.64 -45.72
C VAL A 816 -6.77 -11.81 -44.67
N ARG A 817 -7.17 -12.43 -43.56
CA ARG A 817 -7.73 -11.72 -42.40
C ARG A 817 -6.67 -10.77 -41.88
N TYR A 818 -6.69 -9.53 -42.37
CA TYR A 818 -6.03 -8.40 -41.73
C TYR A 818 -6.76 -8.20 -40.40
N TYR A 819 -6.18 -8.66 -39.29
CA TYR A 819 -6.73 -8.48 -37.97
C TYR A 819 -6.60 -6.99 -37.60
N PRO A 820 -7.71 -6.24 -37.52
CA PRO A 820 -7.68 -4.82 -37.22
C PRO A 820 -7.58 -4.66 -35.71
N GLU A 821 -6.49 -5.12 -35.10
CA GLU A 821 -6.15 -4.61 -33.77
C GLU A 821 -5.98 -3.08 -33.88
N ALA A 822 -6.38 -2.34 -32.84
CA ALA A 822 -6.21 -0.90 -32.82
C ALA A 822 -4.70 -0.59 -32.91
N ARG A 823 -4.27 -0.05 -34.05
CA ARG A 823 -2.87 0.31 -34.34
C ARG A 823 -2.43 1.42 -33.39
N THR A 824 -1.76 1.01 -32.33
CA THR A 824 -1.31 1.86 -31.21
C THR A 824 0.20 1.78 -31.07
N SER A 825 0.80 2.55 -30.15
CA SER A 825 2.23 2.43 -29.85
C SER A 825 2.62 1.03 -29.35
N GLU A 826 1.69 0.30 -28.74
CA GLU A 826 1.91 -1.07 -28.26
C GLU A 826 1.75 -2.14 -29.34
N CYS A 827 0.98 -1.86 -30.40
CA CYS A 827 0.85 -2.71 -31.57
C CYS A 827 1.01 -1.90 -32.87
N PRO A 828 2.26 -1.55 -33.26
CA PRO A 828 2.54 -0.86 -34.51
C PRO A 828 2.16 -1.71 -35.72
N ASP A 829 1.73 -1.07 -36.80
CA ASP A 829 1.42 -1.80 -38.04
C ASP A 829 2.69 -2.45 -38.63
N PRO A 830 2.71 -3.78 -38.84
CA PRO A 830 3.88 -4.50 -39.35
C PRO A 830 4.44 -3.96 -40.67
N HIS A 831 3.58 -3.56 -41.60
CA HIS A 831 4.00 -3.08 -42.92
C HIS A 831 4.46 -1.62 -42.89
N ALA A 832 3.74 -0.75 -42.17
CA ALA A 832 4.16 0.63 -41.99
C ALA A 832 5.48 0.71 -41.21
N ALA A 833 5.70 -0.18 -40.22
CA ALA A 833 6.95 -0.29 -39.49
C ALA A 833 8.10 -0.72 -40.42
N LEU A 834 7.83 -1.69 -41.30
CA LEU A 834 8.78 -2.12 -42.32
C LEU A 834 9.12 -0.97 -43.28
N ASP A 835 8.10 -0.28 -43.80
CA ASP A 835 8.25 0.84 -44.73
C ASP A 835 9.03 1.99 -44.11
N MET A 836 8.75 2.34 -42.86
CA MET A 836 9.50 3.35 -42.12
C MET A 836 11.00 3.03 -42.10
N VAL A 837 11.41 1.79 -41.78
CA VAL A 837 12.83 1.41 -41.74
C VAL A 837 13.49 1.56 -43.11
N HIS A 838 12.78 1.20 -44.19
CA HIS A 838 13.28 1.32 -45.56
C HIS A 838 13.39 2.79 -46.00
N LEU A 839 12.38 3.62 -45.67
CA LEU A 839 12.39 5.06 -45.93
C LEU A 839 13.53 5.76 -45.20
N ILE A 840 13.83 5.37 -43.96
CA ILE A 840 15.02 5.85 -43.23
C ILE A 840 16.31 5.47 -43.98
N ALA A 841 16.43 4.23 -44.47
CA ALA A 841 17.62 3.79 -45.22
C ALA A 841 17.83 4.59 -46.53
N ILE A 842 16.75 4.81 -47.30
CA ILE A 842 16.78 5.66 -48.50
C ILE A 842 17.21 7.08 -48.14
N SER A 843 16.61 7.67 -47.10
CA SER A 843 16.89 9.04 -46.67
C SER A 843 18.35 9.21 -46.21
N ILE A 844 18.90 8.24 -45.48
CA ILE A 844 20.32 8.21 -45.11
C ILE A 844 21.21 8.17 -46.36
N SER A 845 20.82 7.39 -47.37
CA SER A 845 21.63 7.24 -48.60
C SER A 845 21.79 8.55 -49.37
N SER A 846 20.75 9.37 -49.37
CA SER A 846 20.68 10.69 -50.02
C SER A 846 21.27 11.83 -49.18
N SER A 847 21.65 11.57 -47.92
CA SER A 847 22.18 12.61 -47.04
C SER A 847 23.58 13.08 -47.46
N LYS A 848 23.74 14.40 -47.60
CA LYS A 848 25.01 15.04 -47.98
C LYS A 848 25.95 15.31 -46.80
N GLN A 849 25.42 15.35 -45.57
CA GLN A 849 26.22 15.65 -44.36
C GLN A 849 26.92 14.41 -43.78
N LEU A 850 26.36 13.21 -43.99
CA LEU A 850 26.99 11.96 -43.60
C LEU A 850 28.03 11.54 -44.65
N THR A 851 29.24 11.19 -44.21
CA THR A 851 30.24 10.57 -45.09
C THR A 851 29.75 9.20 -45.57
N ALA A 852 30.16 8.77 -46.77
CA ALA A 852 29.72 7.48 -47.31
C ALA A 852 30.01 6.32 -46.36
N ARG A 853 31.15 6.35 -45.64
CA ARG A 853 31.49 5.34 -44.62
C ARG A 853 30.47 5.29 -43.47
N ARG A 854 30.03 6.44 -42.96
CA ARG A 854 29.06 6.50 -41.85
C ARG A 854 27.67 6.10 -42.33
N ALA A 855 27.24 6.61 -43.47
CA ALA A 855 25.95 6.26 -44.07
C ALA A 855 25.89 4.75 -44.38
N TYR A 856 26.96 4.15 -44.91
CA TYR A 856 27.03 2.71 -45.15
C TYR A 856 26.91 1.90 -43.86
N GLY A 857 27.63 2.30 -42.80
CA GLY A 857 27.54 1.64 -41.50
C GLY A 857 26.14 1.70 -40.87
N LEU A 858 25.40 2.79 -41.09
CA LEU A 858 24.02 2.95 -40.62
C LEU A 858 23.04 2.08 -41.42
N ILE A 859 23.13 2.09 -42.75
CA ILE A 859 22.28 1.24 -43.61
C ILE A 859 22.57 -0.24 -43.34
N GLN A 860 23.84 -0.62 -43.16
CA GLN A 860 24.21 -1.98 -42.77
C GLN A 860 23.65 -2.35 -41.39
N TRP A 861 23.59 -1.39 -40.45
CA TRP A 861 22.92 -1.64 -39.17
C TRP A 861 21.42 -1.87 -39.33
N LEU A 862 20.73 -1.09 -40.17
CA LEU A 862 19.29 -1.27 -40.46
C LEU A 862 19.03 -2.61 -41.14
N TYR A 863 19.86 -3.01 -42.11
CA TYR A 863 19.81 -4.33 -42.73
C TYR A 863 19.90 -5.44 -41.68
N ARG A 864 20.94 -5.42 -40.83
CA ARG A 864 21.13 -6.41 -39.76
C ARG A 864 19.99 -6.38 -38.74
N PHE A 865 19.40 -5.21 -38.49
CA PHE A 865 18.27 -5.07 -37.60
C PHE A 865 17.03 -5.77 -38.14
N LEU A 866 16.71 -5.61 -39.44
CA LEU A 866 15.60 -6.32 -40.09
C LEU A 866 15.83 -7.83 -40.07
N VAL A 867 17.01 -8.29 -40.51
CA VAL A 867 17.35 -9.72 -40.55
C VAL A 867 17.28 -10.35 -39.16
N LYS A 868 17.84 -9.68 -38.15
CA LYS A 868 17.82 -10.17 -36.76
C LYS A 868 16.40 -10.35 -36.21
N HIS A 869 15.46 -9.53 -36.67
CA HIS A 869 14.07 -9.56 -36.22
C HIS A 869 13.14 -10.26 -37.21
N GLY A 870 13.68 -11.01 -38.17
CA GLY A 870 12.90 -11.79 -39.12
C GLY A 870 11.97 -10.94 -39.98
N ALA A 871 12.39 -9.73 -40.38
CA ALA A 871 11.64 -8.92 -41.33
C ALA A 871 12.19 -9.09 -42.75
N PRO A 872 11.33 -9.05 -43.80
CA PRO A 872 11.79 -9.12 -45.17
C PRO A 872 12.57 -7.85 -45.55
N VAL A 873 13.58 -8.00 -46.39
CA VAL A 873 14.37 -6.88 -46.89
C VAL A 873 13.84 -6.50 -48.27
N LYS A 874 13.31 -5.27 -48.42
CA LYS A 874 12.84 -4.79 -49.71
C LYS A 874 14.03 -4.37 -50.59
N PRO A 875 13.89 -4.46 -51.92
CA PRO A 875 14.89 -3.99 -52.88
C PRO A 875 15.45 -2.59 -52.60
N SER A 876 14.59 -1.67 -52.14
CA SER A 876 14.96 -0.29 -51.85
C SER A 876 16.09 -0.13 -50.83
N LEU A 877 16.18 -1.00 -49.82
CA LEU A 877 17.24 -0.93 -48.82
C LEU A 877 18.58 -1.43 -49.36
N VAL A 878 18.56 -2.48 -50.18
CA VAL A 878 19.79 -3.02 -50.79
C VAL A 878 20.32 -2.06 -51.86
N ARG A 879 19.45 -1.44 -52.65
CA ARG A 879 19.81 -0.35 -53.58
C ARG A 879 20.42 0.85 -52.84
N ALA A 880 19.84 1.26 -51.71
CA ALA A 880 20.40 2.30 -50.86
C ALA A 880 21.80 1.91 -50.33
N MET A 881 22.00 0.63 -49.97
CA MET A 881 23.29 0.09 -49.53
C MET A 881 24.33 0.08 -50.65
N TYR A 882 23.95 -0.28 -51.87
CA TYR A 882 24.80 -0.22 -53.06
C TYR A 882 25.18 1.22 -53.41
N HIS A 883 24.20 2.14 -53.43
CA HIS A 883 24.43 3.54 -53.71
C HIS A 883 25.46 4.14 -52.75
N VAL A 884 25.32 3.91 -51.45
CA VAL A 884 26.29 4.44 -50.49
C VAL A 884 27.61 3.67 -50.54
N GLY A 885 27.55 2.35 -50.42
CA GLY A 885 28.72 1.48 -50.24
C GLY A 885 29.61 1.33 -51.47
N VAL A 886 29.09 1.61 -52.67
CA VAL A 886 29.84 1.51 -53.94
C VAL A 886 29.91 2.85 -54.65
N VAL A 887 28.75 3.45 -54.98
CA VAL A 887 28.71 4.66 -55.81
C VAL A 887 29.28 5.87 -55.07
N ARG A 888 28.79 6.16 -53.87
CA ARG A 888 29.30 7.27 -53.05
C ARG A 888 30.71 7.02 -52.54
N TYR A 889 31.06 5.78 -52.15
CA TYR A 889 32.45 5.43 -51.79
C TYR A 889 33.44 5.78 -52.90
N ARG A 890 33.12 5.43 -54.16
CA ARG A 890 33.95 5.78 -55.31
C ARG A 890 33.98 7.28 -55.58
N ARG A 891 32.82 7.96 -55.52
CA ARG A 891 32.71 9.43 -55.70
C ARG A 891 33.50 10.21 -54.64
N GLU A 892 33.54 9.72 -53.41
CA GLU A 892 34.29 10.32 -52.29
C GLU A 892 35.78 9.88 -52.25
N GLY A 893 36.24 9.09 -53.23
CA GLY A 893 37.63 8.62 -53.31
C GLY A 893 38.04 7.59 -52.24
N LEU A 894 37.07 6.95 -51.59
CA LEU A 894 37.33 5.93 -50.56
C LEU A 894 37.66 4.58 -51.20
N ARG A 895 38.68 3.89 -50.66
CA ARG A 895 39.06 2.55 -51.10
C ARG A 895 37.98 1.53 -50.72
N LEU A 896 37.34 0.93 -51.72
CA LEU A 896 36.40 -0.18 -51.57
C LEU A 896 37.17 -1.51 -51.55
N SER A 897 36.99 -2.33 -50.53
CA SER A 897 37.61 -3.67 -50.51
C SER A 897 36.83 -4.62 -51.42
N SER A 898 37.55 -5.55 -52.06
CA SER A 898 36.91 -6.57 -52.92
C SER A 898 35.87 -7.39 -52.15
N MET A 899 36.11 -7.65 -50.86
CA MET A 899 35.18 -8.37 -49.99
C MET A 899 33.90 -7.58 -49.68
N GLN A 900 34.01 -6.26 -49.46
CA GLN A 900 32.82 -5.41 -49.26
C GLN A 900 32.02 -5.29 -50.56
N TYR A 901 32.68 -5.20 -51.71
CA TYR A 901 32.02 -5.13 -53.01
C TYR A 901 31.28 -6.43 -53.33
N ALA A 902 31.93 -7.58 -53.16
CA ALA A 902 31.31 -8.90 -53.33
C ALA A 902 30.09 -9.06 -52.40
N TYR A 903 30.24 -8.78 -51.10
CA TYR A 903 29.14 -8.85 -50.14
C TYR A 903 27.91 -8.02 -50.53
N ILE A 904 28.11 -6.80 -51.07
CA ILE A 904 26.98 -5.96 -51.50
C ILE A 904 26.32 -6.54 -52.75
N LEU A 905 27.11 -7.05 -53.71
CA LEU A 905 26.57 -7.65 -54.93
C LEU A 905 25.81 -8.94 -54.64
N ASP A 906 26.35 -9.82 -53.81
CA ASP A 906 25.68 -11.06 -53.39
C ASP A 906 24.31 -10.73 -52.75
N LEU A 907 24.25 -9.66 -51.95
CA LEU A 907 23.01 -9.23 -51.31
C LEU A 907 22.00 -8.61 -52.30
N VAL A 908 22.46 -7.92 -53.34
CA VAL A 908 21.61 -7.44 -54.43
C VAL A 908 21.05 -8.63 -55.20
N GLU A 909 21.88 -9.62 -55.50
CA GLU A 909 21.48 -10.85 -56.20
C GLU A 909 20.42 -11.63 -55.43
N GLU A 910 20.60 -11.78 -54.12
CA GLU A 910 19.69 -12.50 -53.24
C GLU A 910 18.28 -11.85 -53.20
N VAL A 911 18.21 -10.52 -53.22
CA VAL A 911 16.94 -9.77 -53.03
C VAL A 911 16.27 -9.39 -54.34
N GLU A 912 17.02 -9.07 -55.40
CA GLU A 912 16.49 -8.60 -56.69
C GLU A 912 16.64 -9.61 -57.83
N GLY A 913 17.36 -10.72 -57.61
CA GLY A 913 17.62 -11.74 -58.61
C GLY A 913 18.81 -11.42 -59.53
N PRO A 914 19.36 -12.45 -60.22
CA PRO A 914 20.57 -12.32 -61.02
C PRO A 914 20.41 -11.43 -62.27
N GLU A 915 19.20 -11.33 -62.83
CA GLU A 915 18.91 -10.51 -64.03
C GLU A 915 19.12 -9.00 -63.77
N PHE A 916 18.98 -8.56 -62.52
CA PHE A 916 19.13 -7.14 -62.16
C PHE A 916 20.60 -6.72 -61.99
N LEU A 917 21.50 -7.67 -61.68
CA LEU A 917 22.95 -7.41 -61.60
C LEU A 917 23.53 -6.99 -62.94
N ASP A 918 23.05 -7.58 -64.04
CA ASP A 918 23.47 -7.25 -65.41
C ASP A 918 23.11 -5.81 -65.82
N ILE A 919 22.10 -5.22 -65.17
CA ILE A 919 21.65 -3.84 -65.38
C ILE A 919 22.45 -2.87 -64.48
N MET A 920 22.78 -3.26 -63.25
CA MET A 920 23.46 -2.40 -62.26
C MET A 920 24.97 -2.39 -62.34
N VAL A 921 25.60 -3.44 -62.86
CA VAL A 921 27.06 -3.52 -63.07
C VAL A 921 27.37 -2.94 -64.44
N PRO A 922 27.96 -1.74 -64.54
CA PRO A 922 28.42 -1.26 -65.84
C PRO A 922 29.51 -2.23 -66.30
N ARG A 923 29.37 -2.76 -67.52
CA ARG A 923 30.43 -3.51 -68.20
C ARG A 923 31.73 -2.71 -68.06
N VAL A 924 32.66 -3.26 -67.28
CA VAL A 924 33.97 -2.66 -67.06
C VAL A 924 34.66 -2.55 -68.43
N GLY A 925 34.69 -1.35 -69.01
CA GLY A 925 35.38 -1.09 -70.27
C GLY A 925 34.78 -0.13 -71.29
N GLN A 926 33.64 0.54 -71.05
CA GLN A 926 33.17 1.60 -71.97
C GLN A 926 33.17 2.98 -71.30
N SER A 927 34.02 3.84 -71.85
CA SER A 927 34.19 5.26 -71.57
C SER A 927 32.91 6.06 -71.82
N ASP A 928 32.63 7.00 -70.91
CA ASP A 928 31.99 8.30 -71.12
C ASP A 928 31.03 8.44 -72.31
N SER A 929 29.71 8.29 -72.07
CA SER A 929 28.65 9.19 -72.58
C SER A 929 27.25 8.59 -72.40
N TYR A 930 26.69 8.53 -71.19
CA TYR A 930 25.22 8.45 -71.00
C TYR A 930 24.82 9.07 -69.67
N THR A 931 25.07 10.38 -69.54
CA THR A 931 24.28 11.26 -68.71
C THR A 931 22.90 11.41 -69.36
N SER A 932 21.84 11.41 -68.54
CA SER A 932 20.43 11.61 -68.91
C SER A 932 19.64 10.37 -69.34
N GLN A 933 19.28 9.50 -68.40
CA GLN A 933 17.98 8.77 -68.45
C GLN A 933 17.53 8.04 -67.17
N LEU A 934 18.17 8.26 -66.02
CA LEU A 934 17.82 7.60 -64.73
C LEU A 934 17.42 8.59 -63.63
N GLU A 935 16.75 9.69 -64.01
CA GLU A 935 15.96 10.49 -63.08
C GLU A 935 14.48 10.30 -63.47
N LEU A 936 13.66 9.87 -62.51
CA LEU A 936 12.24 9.49 -62.57
C LEU A 936 11.95 8.00 -62.84
N GLN A 937 12.11 7.19 -61.80
CA GLN A 937 11.08 6.22 -61.36
C GLN A 937 11.25 5.89 -59.88
#